data_AF-A0A957ZAY2-F1
#
_entry.id   AF-A0A957ZAY2-F1
#
_cell.length_a   1.000
_cell.length_b   1.000
_cell.length_c   1.000
_cell.angle_alpha   90.00
_cell.angle_beta   90.00
_cell.angle_gamma   90.00
#
_symmetry.space_group_name_H-M   'P 1'
#
loop_
_entity.id
_entity.type
_entity.pdbx_description
1 polymer ?
#
loop_
_entity_poly.entity_id
_entity_poly.type
_entity_poly.pdbx_seq_one_letter_code
_entity_poly.pdbx_strand_id
1 'polypeptide(L)'
;MYSSIRLFYKREPLVHSLIKHRENENREEPKSISYAISKAKQSIKSALITPLQEQVLFPLFGDSRSVHRQNLGIENEIVESNPEELAVRRDLTILSVQLTLSVIGQLFFPPLNIFVALWILYTTQFVFRSAYESLHRDRRITHHMLDAVVLAGFLAGGMIFAASLTGWFLFLLRWLTIKTEDRSRRSIIGLFNEQPNAVWTVVDGLEVEVPFGQISAGDIVVVYAGQMVPVDGAIVEGMASIDQRILTGEAQPVEKGVNDAVLASTLVLSGRIQIRVEKTGKETVTAQIGQMLTNTDDFRDHLQSQTETFINRLTPAMLGLGLLSFPAVGLARALAVLWSTPGYRMLYFAPISMLSFLHVASQKGILIKDGRSLEQFHKINTVVFDKTGTLTEEQPFVSRIHTCSDLSEQAVLQLAAAAEIKQTHPIALAILQAAKEWNVQLPTIDDAHYEIGYGIRVQIDGQLIHVGSTRFMQMEGITIPAAIETIEKESHLQGHSVVMIASQRELVGAIDLAPTIRPEAKEIIQQLKQYDVDLYIISGDHTQPTQRLANELGIENYFAEVLPEDKAQLVEKLQEEGRTVCFVGDGINDSIALKKADVSVSLRGATTVATDTAQVVLMDGSLRELQTLFSLGEKFFYNMRTNFAVTTIPCVITAAGALFLGWGLVPVILISQLNVPVALYTSVRPLLIDPESARKGMLENDHRKLD
;
A
#
# COMPACT_ATOMS: atom_id res chain seq x y z
N MET A 1 4.96 6.08 -61.88
CA MET A 1 4.28 7.17 -62.61
C MET A 1 3.92 8.24 -61.57
N TYR A 2 4.91 9.02 -61.15
CA TYR A 2 5.04 10.48 -61.39
C TYR A 2 3.76 11.23 -60.94
N SER A 3 3.76 12.12 -59.94
CA SER A 3 4.69 13.23 -59.63
C SER A 3 4.53 13.70 -58.16
N SER A 4 5.59 13.77 -57.33
CA SER A 4 6.47 14.94 -57.06
C SER A 4 5.95 15.87 -55.91
N ILE A 5 6.55 15.90 -54.68
CA ILE A 5 7.79 16.65 -54.25
C ILE A 5 7.47 18.17 -54.11
N ARG A 6 7.59 18.93 -53.00
CA ARG A 6 8.73 19.06 -52.04
C ARG A 6 8.52 20.12 -50.90
N LEU A 7 9.20 19.89 -49.77
CA LEU A 7 10.03 20.77 -48.87
C LEU A 7 9.40 22.02 -48.17
N PHE A 8 9.36 22.22 -46.84
CA PHE A 8 10.36 22.35 -45.72
C PHE A 8 10.95 23.77 -45.45
N TYR A 9 10.90 24.18 -44.16
CA TYR A 9 11.80 25.04 -43.35
C TYR A 9 11.81 26.59 -43.41
N LYS A 10 11.55 27.24 -42.24
CA LYS A 10 12.38 28.27 -41.52
C LYS A 10 11.63 28.77 -40.25
N ARG A 11 11.99 28.40 -39.01
CA ARG A 11 12.96 29.03 -38.04
C ARG A 11 12.84 30.57 -37.85
N GLU A 12 12.39 30.94 -36.63
CA GLU A 12 12.63 32.09 -35.69
C GLU A 12 13.80 33.09 -35.95
N PRO A 13 14.05 34.22 -35.18
CA PRO A 13 13.68 34.55 -33.77
C PRO A 13 13.51 36.08 -33.36
N LEU A 14 13.32 36.30 -32.03
CA LEU A 14 13.84 37.39 -31.14
C LEU A 14 13.10 38.74 -30.94
N VAL A 15 12.52 38.88 -29.73
CA VAL A 15 12.85 39.84 -28.64
C VAL A 15 13.50 41.20 -29.00
N HIS A 16 12.84 42.29 -28.55
CA HIS A 16 13.32 43.61 -28.02
C HIS A 16 12.60 44.82 -28.66
N SER A 17 11.73 45.50 -27.89
CA SER A 17 11.81 46.97 -27.71
C SER A 17 10.76 47.47 -26.72
N LEU A 18 11.26 47.85 -25.54
CA LEU A 18 10.64 48.67 -24.52
C LEU A 18 10.34 50.11 -25.03
N ILE A 19 9.28 50.70 -24.47
CA ILE A 19 9.14 52.13 -24.12
C ILE A 19 9.26 53.15 -25.28
N LYS A 20 8.11 53.68 -25.72
CA LYS A 20 7.88 55.13 -25.99
C LYS A 20 6.45 55.38 -26.47
N HIS A 21 5.56 55.83 -25.59
CA HIS A 21 4.94 57.16 -25.70
C HIS A 21 3.92 57.37 -24.58
N ARG A 22 4.20 58.38 -23.77
CA ARG A 22 3.26 59.06 -22.87
C ARG A 22 2.70 60.28 -23.61
N GLU A 23 1.50 60.69 -23.21
CA GLU A 23 0.82 61.99 -23.40
C GLU A 23 0.07 62.22 -24.72
N ASN A 24 -1.27 62.08 -24.69
CA ASN A 24 -2.17 63.24 -24.59
C ASN A 24 -3.65 62.89 -24.41
N GLU A 25 -4.27 63.61 -23.46
CA GLU A 25 -5.65 64.13 -23.42
C GLU A 25 -6.90 63.22 -23.52
N ASN A 26 -7.52 63.06 -22.33
CA ASN A 26 -8.88 63.49 -21.97
C ASN A 26 -10.14 62.97 -22.70
N ARG A 27 -11.05 62.49 -21.82
CA ARG A 27 -12.52 62.32 -21.92
C ARG A 27 -13.06 61.06 -22.59
N GLU A 28 -13.40 60.07 -21.75
CA GLU A 28 -14.75 59.46 -21.64
C GLU A 28 -14.77 58.33 -20.59
N GLU A 29 -15.61 58.46 -19.55
CA GLU A 29 -16.06 57.37 -18.66
C GLU A 29 -17.55 57.07 -18.97
N PRO A 30 -18.15 55.90 -18.62
CA PRO A 30 -17.56 54.66 -18.15
C PRO A 30 -18.15 53.43 -18.89
N LYS A 31 -17.41 52.81 -19.81
CA LYS A 31 -17.66 51.42 -20.28
C LYS A 31 -16.73 50.39 -19.64
N SER A 32 -15.85 50.82 -18.74
CA SER A 32 -14.77 50.00 -18.17
C SER A 32 -15.18 49.19 -16.93
N ILE A 33 -16.23 49.56 -16.19
CA ILE A 33 -16.60 48.85 -14.95
C ILE A 33 -17.34 47.54 -15.25
N SER A 34 -18.27 47.52 -16.22
CA SER A 34 -18.95 46.28 -16.62
C SER A 34 -18.00 45.28 -17.28
N TYR A 35 -17.06 45.78 -18.10
CA TYR A 35 -16.01 44.96 -18.70
C TYR A 35 -15.01 44.46 -17.65
N ALA A 36 -14.57 45.30 -16.70
CA ALA A 36 -13.69 44.90 -15.61
C ALA A 36 -14.36 43.92 -14.63
N ILE A 37 -15.67 44.07 -14.34
CA ILE A 37 -16.44 43.11 -13.53
C ILE A 37 -16.64 41.80 -14.30
N SER A 38 -16.84 41.83 -15.62
CA SER A 38 -16.93 40.62 -16.44
C SER A 38 -15.59 39.88 -16.50
N LYS A 39 -14.49 40.61 -16.65
CA LYS A 39 -13.12 40.07 -16.70
C LYS A 39 -12.64 39.63 -15.32
N ALA A 40 -13.05 40.31 -14.25
CA ALA A 40 -12.82 39.88 -12.86
C ALA A 40 -13.69 38.67 -12.51
N LYS A 41 -14.97 38.61 -12.92
CA LYS A 41 -15.79 37.39 -12.78
C LYS A 41 -15.20 36.24 -13.58
N GLN A 42 -14.70 36.47 -14.79
CA GLN A 42 -14.10 35.44 -15.63
C GLN A 42 -12.72 35.01 -15.11
N SER A 43 -11.94 35.93 -14.54
CA SER A 43 -10.66 35.66 -13.89
C SER A 43 -10.80 35.00 -12.52
N ILE A 44 -11.87 35.30 -11.76
CA ILE A 44 -12.23 34.60 -10.52
C ILE A 44 -12.80 33.22 -10.85
N LYS A 45 -13.59 33.09 -11.92
CA LYS A 45 -14.06 31.81 -12.45
C LYS A 45 -12.88 30.96 -12.93
N SER A 46 -11.88 31.53 -13.60
CA SER A 46 -10.69 30.78 -14.03
C SER A 46 -9.66 30.54 -12.93
N ALA A 47 -9.60 31.38 -11.89
CA ALA A 47 -8.66 31.23 -10.77
C ALA A 47 -9.19 30.36 -9.62
N LEU A 48 -10.52 30.23 -9.47
CA LEU A 48 -11.13 29.35 -8.47
C LEU A 48 -11.71 28.07 -9.09
N ILE A 49 -12.33 28.12 -10.27
CA ILE A 49 -13.05 26.96 -10.83
C ILE A 49 -12.14 26.06 -11.67
N THR A 50 -11.16 26.61 -12.40
CA THR A 50 -10.22 25.80 -13.19
C THR A 50 -9.30 24.93 -12.32
N PRO A 51 -8.66 25.42 -11.25
CA PRO A 51 -7.88 24.55 -10.37
C PRO A 51 -8.75 23.55 -9.60
N LEU A 52 -10.00 23.91 -9.22
CA LEU A 52 -10.96 22.94 -8.66
C LEU A 52 -11.40 21.90 -9.71
N GLN A 53 -11.54 22.27 -10.98
CA GLN A 53 -11.87 21.35 -12.08
C GLN A 53 -10.72 20.40 -12.42
N GLU A 54 -9.48 20.90 -12.44
CA GLU A 54 -8.30 20.08 -12.75
C GLU A 54 -7.81 19.26 -11.55
N GLN A 55 -7.91 19.76 -10.31
CA GLN A 55 -7.42 19.04 -9.12
C GLN A 55 -8.47 18.19 -8.41
N VAL A 56 -9.77 18.48 -8.55
CA VAL A 56 -10.85 17.73 -7.86
C VAL A 56 -11.74 16.98 -8.83
N LEU A 57 -12.12 17.56 -9.98
CA LEU A 57 -13.02 16.91 -10.94
C LEU A 57 -12.29 16.00 -11.95
N PHE A 58 -11.11 16.37 -12.46
CA PHE A 58 -10.34 15.54 -13.38
C PHE A 58 -9.96 14.16 -12.80
N PRO A 59 -9.56 14.03 -11.53
CA PRO A 59 -9.33 12.72 -10.91
C PRO A 59 -10.61 11.92 -10.63
N LEU A 60 -11.79 12.55 -10.61
CA LEU A 60 -13.10 11.90 -10.45
C LEU A 60 -13.75 11.53 -11.81
N PHE A 61 -13.38 12.22 -12.90
CA PHE A 61 -14.06 12.12 -14.20
C PHE A 61 -13.16 11.89 -15.41
N GLY A 62 -11.85 12.05 -15.31
CA GLY A 62 -10.90 11.86 -16.42
C GLY A 62 -9.90 10.75 -16.12
N ASP A 63 -9.69 9.84 -17.07
CA ASP A 63 -8.64 8.81 -16.98
C ASP A 63 -7.29 9.41 -17.39
N SER A 64 -6.46 9.82 -16.44
CA SER A 64 -5.11 10.31 -16.76
C SER A 64 -4.25 9.25 -17.48
N ARG A 65 -4.59 7.95 -17.34
CA ARG A 65 -3.95 6.84 -18.07
C ARG A 65 -4.48 6.65 -19.50
N SER A 66 -5.69 7.13 -19.85
CA SER A 66 -6.22 6.95 -21.22
C SER A 66 -5.48 7.83 -22.23
N VAL A 67 -4.99 9.01 -21.82
CA VAL A 67 -4.21 9.91 -22.68
C VAL A 67 -2.81 9.35 -22.98
N HIS A 68 -2.19 8.66 -22.02
CA HIS A 68 -0.89 7.99 -22.24
C HIS A 68 -1.05 6.68 -23.06
N ARG A 69 -2.12 5.91 -22.80
CA ARG A 69 -2.49 4.71 -23.59
C ARG A 69 -2.82 5.02 -25.05
N GLN A 70 -3.50 6.13 -25.32
CA GLN A 70 -3.78 6.59 -26.69
C GLN A 70 -2.50 6.91 -27.48
N ASN A 71 -1.45 7.40 -26.82
CA ASN A 71 -0.16 7.68 -27.45
C ASN A 71 0.67 6.41 -27.71
N LEU A 72 0.35 5.28 -27.08
CA LEU A 72 1.05 3.99 -27.22
C LEU A 72 0.33 3.00 -28.16
N GLY A 73 -0.77 3.38 -28.80
CA GLY A 73 -1.46 2.53 -29.78
C GLY A 73 -2.15 1.29 -29.19
N ILE A 74 -2.33 1.23 -27.87
CA ILE A 74 -3.05 0.15 -27.19
C ILE A 74 -4.54 0.40 -27.36
N GLU A 75 -5.21 -0.40 -28.20
CA GLU A 75 -6.67 -0.35 -28.39
C GLU A 75 -7.40 -0.49 -27.06
N ASN A 76 -8.45 0.32 -26.90
CA ASN A 76 -9.31 0.31 -25.72
C ASN A 76 -9.94 -1.07 -25.56
N GLU A 77 -9.46 -1.89 -24.62
CA GLU A 77 -10.30 -2.92 -24.04
C GLU A 77 -11.57 -2.25 -23.52
N ILE A 78 -12.70 -2.72 -24.00
CA ILE A 78 -14.02 -2.36 -23.48
C ILE A 78 -14.03 -2.85 -22.04
N VAL A 79 -13.71 -1.95 -21.12
CA VAL A 79 -13.81 -2.18 -19.69
C VAL A 79 -15.27 -2.51 -19.41
N GLU A 80 -15.56 -3.77 -19.08
CA GLU A 80 -16.90 -4.17 -18.62
C GLU A 80 -17.25 -3.32 -17.40
N SER A 81 -18.17 -2.39 -17.59
CA SER A 81 -18.68 -1.54 -16.52
C SER A 81 -19.36 -2.42 -15.47
N ASN A 82 -19.04 -2.19 -14.19
CA ASN A 82 -19.61 -2.91 -13.06
C ASN A 82 -21.16 -2.94 -13.19
N PRO A 83 -21.80 -4.13 -13.20
CA PRO A 83 -23.25 -4.24 -13.37
C PRO A 83 -24.03 -3.48 -12.29
N GLU A 84 -23.47 -3.32 -11.09
CA GLU A 84 -24.05 -2.49 -10.04
C GLU A 84 -24.00 -0.99 -10.37
N GLU A 85 -22.88 -0.50 -10.94
CA GLU A 85 -22.75 0.90 -11.36
C GLU A 85 -23.79 1.24 -12.43
N LEU A 86 -23.98 0.33 -13.40
CA LEU A 86 -25.00 0.49 -14.46
C LEU A 86 -26.42 0.56 -13.89
N ALA A 87 -26.74 -0.33 -12.94
CA ALA A 87 -28.04 -0.34 -12.29
C ALA A 87 -28.31 0.96 -11.52
N VAL A 88 -27.34 1.41 -10.69
CA VAL A 88 -27.48 2.65 -9.91
C VAL A 88 -27.53 3.87 -10.82
N ARG A 89 -26.77 3.91 -11.92
CA ARG A 89 -26.82 4.98 -12.92
C ARG A 89 -28.19 5.07 -13.61
N ARG A 90 -28.79 3.92 -13.94
CA ARG A 90 -30.16 3.86 -14.48
C ARG A 90 -31.15 4.42 -13.47
N ASP A 91 -31.07 3.99 -12.21
CA ASP A 91 -31.98 4.43 -11.15
C ASP A 91 -31.81 5.93 -10.84
N LEU A 92 -30.58 6.45 -10.88
CA LEU A 92 -30.31 7.89 -10.77
C LEU A 92 -30.94 8.69 -11.91
N THR A 93 -30.93 8.15 -13.13
CA THR A 93 -31.59 8.77 -14.30
C THR A 93 -33.10 8.82 -14.09
N ILE A 94 -33.69 7.71 -13.63
CA ILE A 94 -35.12 7.63 -13.28
C ILE A 94 -35.49 8.66 -12.20
N LEU A 95 -34.70 8.73 -11.13
CA LEU A 95 -34.92 9.67 -10.03
C LEU A 95 -34.71 11.13 -10.45
N SER A 96 -33.86 11.41 -11.43
CA SER A 96 -33.69 12.76 -11.99
C SER A 96 -34.96 13.22 -12.73
N VAL A 97 -35.59 12.32 -13.47
CA VAL A 97 -36.89 12.58 -14.11
C VAL A 97 -37.97 12.77 -13.05
N GLN A 98 -38.02 11.90 -12.04
CA GLN A 98 -38.95 11.99 -10.92
C GLN A 98 -38.83 13.32 -10.16
N LEU A 99 -37.60 13.78 -9.88
CA LEU A 99 -37.34 15.08 -9.26
C LEU A 99 -37.86 16.23 -10.12
N THR A 100 -37.63 16.18 -11.43
CA THR A 100 -38.12 17.20 -12.37
C THR A 100 -39.65 17.26 -12.38
N LEU A 101 -40.31 16.10 -12.45
CA LEU A 101 -41.78 16.02 -12.39
C LEU A 101 -42.34 16.48 -11.04
N SER A 102 -41.63 16.27 -9.93
CA SER A 102 -42.07 16.78 -8.62
C SER A 102 -42.10 18.31 -8.58
N VAL A 103 -41.13 18.97 -9.21
CA VAL A 103 -41.07 20.45 -9.31
C VAL A 103 -42.22 20.95 -10.18
N ILE A 104 -42.46 20.29 -11.32
CA ILE A 104 -43.58 20.62 -12.21
C ILE A 104 -44.92 20.42 -11.51
N GLY A 105 -45.07 19.31 -10.78
CA GLY A 105 -46.28 19.00 -10.04
C GLY A 105 -46.54 19.99 -8.91
N GLN A 106 -45.49 20.44 -8.21
CA GLN A 106 -45.62 21.42 -7.13
C GLN A 106 -45.90 22.84 -7.63
N LEU A 107 -45.32 23.26 -8.76
CA LEU A 107 -45.45 24.63 -9.27
C LEU A 107 -46.59 24.85 -10.26
N PHE A 108 -46.90 23.86 -11.10
CA PHE A 108 -47.80 24.03 -12.26
C PHE A 108 -48.99 23.08 -12.25
N PHE A 109 -48.87 21.84 -11.77
CA PHE A 109 -49.95 20.85 -11.83
C PHE A 109 -50.01 19.94 -10.59
N PRO A 110 -50.64 20.37 -9.48
CA PRO A 110 -50.69 19.63 -8.22
C PRO A 110 -51.21 18.18 -8.29
N PRO A 111 -52.16 17.81 -9.17
CA PRO A 111 -52.58 16.41 -9.31
C PRO A 111 -51.45 15.46 -9.77
N LEU A 112 -50.41 15.98 -10.43
CA LEU A 112 -49.23 15.19 -10.83
C LEU A 112 -48.51 14.59 -9.62
N ASN A 113 -48.56 15.27 -8.47
CA ASN A 113 -47.85 14.85 -7.27
C ASN A 113 -48.34 13.50 -6.73
N ILE A 114 -49.58 13.10 -7.02
CA ILE A 114 -50.12 11.78 -6.64
C ILE A 114 -49.38 10.69 -7.44
N PHE A 115 -49.21 10.88 -8.74
CA PHE A 115 -48.47 9.95 -9.59
C PHE A 115 -46.99 9.89 -9.19
N VAL A 116 -46.38 11.04 -8.91
CA VAL A 116 -44.99 11.11 -8.45
C VAL A 116 -44.82 10.43 -7.09
N ALA A 117 -45.78 10.56 -6.17
CA ALA A 117 -45.78 9.88 -4.87
C ALA A 117 -45.83 8.35 -5.01
N LEU A 118 -46.70 7.84 -5.88
CA LEU A 118 -46.77 6.40 -6.19
C LEU A 118 -45.46 5.91 -6.85
N TRP A 119 -44.87 6.74 -7.71
CA TRP A 119 -43.59 6.41 -8.34
C TRP A 119 -42.44 6.38 -7.33
N ILE A 120 -42.39 7.33 -6.39
CA ILE A 120 -41.43 7.32 -5.26
C ILE A 120 -41.55 6.01 -4.48
N LEU A 121 -42.77 5.59 -4.13
CA LEU A 121 -42.98 4.33 -3.39
C LEU A 121 -42.41 3.12 -4.14
N TYR A 122 -42.58 3.08 -5.46
CA TYR A 122 -42.02 2.00 -6.28
C TYR A 122 -40.48 2.03 -6.34
N THR A 123 -39.88 3.21 -6.54
CA THR A 123 -38.41 3.34 -6.65
C THR A 123 -37.69 3.14 -5.31
N THR A 124 -38.36 3.48 -4.20
CA THR A 124 -37.79 3.41 -2.85
C THR A 124 -38.30 2.23 -2.02
N GLN A 125 -39.02 1.29 -2.65
CA GLN A 125 -39.54 0.08 -1.97
C GLN A 125 -38.43 -0.72 -1.26
N PHE A 126 -37.20 -0.70 -1.77
CA PHE A 126 -36.08 -1.39 -1.15
C PHE A 126 -35.74 -0.82 0.25
N VAL A 127 -35.90 0.49 0.47
CA VAL A 127 -35.64 1.13 1.77
C VAL A 127 -36.62 0.57 2.82
N PHE A 128 -37.90 0.50 2.47
CA PHE A 128 -38.93 -0.05 3.35
C PHE A 128 -38.73 -1.54 3.61
N ARG A 129 -38.33 -2.30 2.58
CA ARG A 129 -38.01 -3.72 2.72
C ARG A 129 -36.81 -3.93 3.65
N SER A 130 -35.72 -3.18 3.49
CA SER A 130 -34.53 -3.25 4.35
C SER A 130 -34.82 -2.86 5.80
N ALA A 131 -35.69 -1.87 6.02
CA ALA A 131 -36.15 -1.50 7.36
C ALA A 131 -37.03 -2.59 8.00
N TYR A 132 -37.93 -3.20 7.21
CA TYR A 132 -38.76 -4.31 7.66
C TYR A 132 -37.93 -5.54 8.03
N GLU A 133 -36.99 -5.92 7.17
CA GLU A 133 -36.08 -7.05 7.40
C GLU A 133 -35.24 -6.81 8.67
N SER A 134 -34.61 -5.64 8.82
CA SER A 134 -33.85 -5.28 10.03
C SER A 134 -34.68 -5.40 11.33
N LEU A 135 -35.94 -4.94 11.31
CA LEU A 135 -36.79 -4.92 12.49
C LEU A 135 -37.33 -6.31 12.85
N HIS A 136 -37.84 -7.04 11.86
CA HIS A 136 -38.52 -8.31 12.09
C HIS A 136 -37.56 -9.51 12.12
N ARG A 137 -36.57 -9.54 11.23
CA ARG A 137 -35.62 -10.65 11.11
C ARG A 137 -34.48 -10.50 12.11
N ASP A 138 -33.84 -9.34 12.13
CA ASP A 138 -32.63 -9.12 12.92
C ASP A 138 -32.91 -8.58 14.32
N ARG A 139 -34.16 -8.16 14.59
CA ARG A 139 -34.62 -7.55 15.85
C ARG A 139 -33.75 -6.37 16.29
N ARG A 140 -33.24 -5.60 15.32
CA ARG A 140 -32.35 -4.46 15.55
C ARG A 140 -32.92 -3.22 14.90
N ILE A 141 -32.78 -2.09 15.58
CA ILE A 141 -33.05 -0.77 15.00
C ILE A 141 -31.77 -0.35 14.26
N THR A 142 -31.83 -0.36 12.93
CA THR A 142 -30.71 -0.01 12.05
C THR A 142 -30.98 1.33 11.37
N HIS A 143 -29.92 1.89 10.76
CA HIS A 143 -29.98 3.14 10.00
C HIS A 143 -31.03 3.12 8.87
N HIS A 144 -31.36 1.95 8.31
CA HIS A 144 -32.46 1.79 7.35
C HIS A 144 -33.83 2.24 7.89
N MET A 145 -34.03 2.17 9.20
CA MET A 145 -35.24 2.67 9.86
C MET A 145 -35.36 4.20 9.78
N LEU A 146 -34.23 4.92 9.88
CA LEU A 146 -34.23 6.38 9.71
C LEU A 146 -34.67 6.75 8.30
N ASP A 147 -34.10 6.08 7.29
CA ASP A 147 -34.42 6.34 5.89
C ASP A 147 -35.91 6.06 5.61
N ALA A 148 -36.43 4.94 6.11
CA ALA A 148 -37.84 4.58 5.95
C ALA A 148 -38.78 5.59 6.65
N VAL A 149 -38.46 6.01 7.88
CA VAL A 149 -39.28 6.98 8.64
C VAL A 149 -39.24 8.36 8.00
N VAL A 150 -38.07 8.83 7.58
CA VAL A 150 -37.91 10.12 6.89
C VAL A 150 -38.72 10.14 5.60
N LEU A 151 -38.58 9.09 4.79
CA LEU A 151 -39.26 9.00 3.50
C LEU A 151 -40.78 8.81 3.64
N ALA A 152 -41.23 7.96 4.56
CA ALA A 152 -42.65 7.83 4.90
C ALA A 152 -43.23 9.15 5.40
N GLY A 153 -42.49 9.86 6.25
CA GLY A 153 -42.88 11.16 6.78
C GLY A 153 -43.02 12.21 5.67
N PHE A 154 -42.11 12.23 4.68
CA PHE A 154 -42.23 13.12 3.54
C PHE A 154 -43.46 12.82 2.68
N LEU A 155 -43.73 11.55 2.41
CA LEU A 155 -44.92 11.15 1.64
C LEU A 155 -46.21 11.46 2.40
N ALA A 156 -46.30 11.11 3.68
CA ALA A 156 -47.46 11.36 4.52
C ALA A 156 -47.74 12.87 4.72
N GLY A 157 -46.68 13.67 4.79
CA GLY A 157 -46.78 15.14 4.88
C GLY A 157 -47.05 15.83 3.54
N GLY A 158 -47.20 15.10 2.43
CA GLY A 158 -47.36 15.68 1.09
C GLY A 158 -46.11 16.42 0.58
N MET A 159 -44.95 16.21 1.20
CA MET A 159 -43.68 16.86 0.87
C MET A 159 -42.97 16.12 -0.28
N ILE A 160 -43.65 16.01 -1.42
CA ILE A 160 -43.24 15.17 -2.55
C ILE A 160 -41.90 15.61 -3.14
N PHE A 161 -41.66 16.91 -3.27
CA PHE A 161 -40.37 17.43 -3.73
C PHE A 161 -39.22 17.02 -2.79
N ALA A 162 -39.42 17.12 -1.47
CA ALA A 162 -38.39 16.72 -0.50
C ALA A 162 -38.11 15.21 -0.59
N ALA A 163 -39.15 14.37 -0.71
CA ALA A 163 -39.00 12.93 -0.91
C ALA A 163 -38.20 12.60 -2.19
N SER A 164 -38.52 13.24 -3.32
CA SER A 164 -37.78 13.04 -4.57
C SER A 164 -36.33 13.55 -4.49
N LEU A 165 -36.10 14.68 -3.82
CA LEU A 165 -34.77 15.26 -3.66
C LEU A 165 -33.89 14.36 -2.80
N THR A 166 -34.43 13.86 -1.68
CA THR A 166 -33.75 12.89 -0.81
C THR A 166 -33.41 11.60 -1.55
N GLY A 167 -34.36 11.00 -2.27
CA GLY A 167 -34.11 9.80 -3.06
C GLY A 167 -33.02 10.01 -4.11
N TRP A 168 -33.06 11.14 -4.82
CA TRP A 168 -32.03 11.51 -5.79
C TRP A 168 -30.64 11.64 -5.16
N PHE A 169 -30.51 12.31 -4.01
CA PHE A 169 -29.23 12.43 -3.31
C PHE A 169 -28.69 11.10 -2.78
N LEU A 170 -29.56 10.23 -2.25
CA LEU A 170 -29.14 8.89 -1.79
C LEU A 170 -28.52 8.08 -2.94
N PHE A 171 -29.15 8.09 -4.11
CA PHE A 171 -28.62 7.40 -5.29
C PHE A 171 -27.41 8.10 -5.91
N LEU A 172 -27.35 9.44 -5.88
CA LEU A 172 -26.17 10.18 -6.32
C LEU A 172 -24.95 9.81 -5.46
N LEU A 173 -25.11 9.79 -4.14
CA LEU A 173 -24.06 9.40 -3.21
C LEU A 173 -23.63 7.95 -3.46
N ARG A 174 -24.58 7.02 -3.56
CA ARG A 174 -24.30 5.61 -3.87
C ARG A 174 -23.54 5.46 -5.19
N TRP A 175 -23.95 6.18 -6.24
CA TRP A 175 -23.25 6.16 -7.52
C TRP A 175 -21.83 6.71 -7.42
N LEU A 176 -21.65 7.85 -6.75
CA LEU A 176 -20.32 8.44 -6.52
C LEU A 176 -19.42 7.47 -5.76
N THR A 177 -19.95 6.80 -4.72
CA THR A 177 -19.21 5.81 -3.95
C THR A 177 -18.78 4.63 -4.80
N ILE A 178 -19.72 3.94 -5.47
CA ILE A 178 -19.40 2.78 -6.33
C ILE A 178 -18.37 3.18 -7.39
N LYS A 179 -18.58 4.32 -8.06
CA LYS A 179 -17.67 4.80 -9.09
C LYS A 179 -16.27 5.11 -8.54
N THR A 180 -16.17 5.71 -7.36
CA THR A 180 -14.89 6.06 -6.74
C THR A 180 -14.18 4.81 -6.22
N GLU A 181 -14.92 3.90 -5.59
CA GLU A 181 -14.41 2.60 -5.13
C GLU A 181 -13.88 1.76 -6.29
N ASP A 182 -14.68 1.60 -7.35
CA ASP A 182 -14.28 0.88 -8.56
C ASP A 182 -13.01 1.48 -9.17
N ARG A 183 -12.92 2.81 -9.23
CA ARG A 183 -11.75 3.50 -9.76
C ARG A 183 -10.50 3.26 -8.90
N SER A 184 -10.64 3.38 -7.57
CA SER A 184 -9.53 3.11 -6.65
C SER A 184 -9.10 1.64 -6.74
N ARG A 185 -10.05 0.71 -6.78
CA ARG A 185 -9.81 -0.73 -6.93
C ARG A 185 -9.09 -1.04 -8.24
N ARG A 186 -9.57 -0.51 -9.37
CA ARG A 186 -8.91 -0.66 -10.67
C ARG A 186 -7.51 -0.05 -10.68
N SER A 187 -7.30 1.07 -10.00
CA SER A 187 -5.98 1.69 -9.91
C SER A 187 -5.01 0.84 -9.11
N ILE A 188 -5.47 0.12 -8.09
CA ILE A 188 -4.68 -0.85 -7.32
C ILE A 188 -4.41 -2.11 -8.16
N ILE A 189 -5.43 -2.72 -8.77
CA ILE A 189 -5.30 -3.95 -9.58
C ILE A 189 -4.46 -3.71 -10.84
N GLY A 190 -4.67 -2.58 -11.51
CA GLY A 190 -3.98 -2.21 -12.74
C GLY A 190 -2.49 -1.88 -12.54
N LEU A 191 -1.98 -1.92 -11.31
CA LEU A 191 -0.53 -1.94 -11.06
C LEU A 191 0.05 -3.36 -11.18
N PHE A 192 -0.77 -4.39 -10.96
CA PHE A 192 -0.33 -5.77 -10.77
C PHE A 192 -0.90 -6.77 -11.80
N ASN A 193 -1.82 -6.37 -12.66
CA ASN A 193 -2.57 -7.31 -13.51
C ASN A 193 -2.63 -6.92 -14.99
N GLU A 194 -1.74 -6.05 -15.46
CA GLU A 194 -1.59 -5.79 -16.90
C GLU A 194 -0.78 -6.93 -17.55
N GLN A 195 -1.48 -7.88 -18.16
CA GLN A 195 -0.87 -8.95 -18.95
C GLN A 195 -0.86 -8.57 -20.43
N PRO A 196 0.23 -8.82 -21.17
CA PRO A 196 0.25 -8.60 -22.60
C PRO A 196 -0.60 -9.64 -23.33
N ASN A 197 -1.16 -9.27 -24.49
CA ASN A 197 -1.95 -10.19 -25.32
C ASN A 197 -1.07 -11.26 -25.98
N ALA A 198 0.15 -10.89 -26.36
CA ALA A 198 1.11 -11.77 -27.02
C ALA A 198 2.52 -11.54 -26.46
N VAL A 199 3.34 -12.58 -26.51
CA VAL A 199 4.74 -12.54 -26.08
C VAL A 199 5.62 -13.25 -27.12
N TRP A 200 6.87 -12.83 -27.19
CA TRP A 200 7.87 -13.51 -28.02
C TRP A 200 8.40 -14.74 -27.29
N THR A 201 8.38 -15.89 -27.93
CA THR A 201 8.97 -17.12 -27.41
C THR A 201 9.96 -17.71 -28.40
N VAL A 202 10.95 -18.46 -27.90
CA VAL A 202 11.93 -19.14 -28.74
C VAL A 202 11.48 -20.58 -29.00
N VAL A 203 11.11 -20.89 -30.24
CA VAL A 203 10.78 -22.24 -30.70
C VAL A 203 11.77 -22.63 -31.80
N ASP A 204 12.47 -23.75 -31.64
CA ASP A 204 13.50 -24.24 -32.58
C ASP A 204 14.60 -23.20 -32.92
N GLY A 205 14.92 -22.32 -31.97
CA GLY A 205 15.92 -21.25 -32.14
C GLY A 205 15.42 -20.02 -32.90
N LEU A 206 14.14 -19.94 -33.23
CA LEU A 206 13.49 -18.79 -33.86
C LEU A 206 12.54 -18.09 -32.88
N GLU A 207 12.54 -16.76 -32.90
CA GLU A 207 11.59 -15.96 -32.13
C GLU A 207 10.24 -15.91 -32.83
N VAL A 208 9.19 -16.39 -32.16
CA VAL A 208 7.82 -16.41 -32.65
C VAL A 208 6.91 -15.70 -31.65
N GLU A 209 6.04 -14.83 -32.13
CA GLU A 209 5.03 -14.18 -31.30
C GLU A 209 3.85 -15.13 -31.10
N VAL A 210 3.54 -15.45 -29.85
CA VAL A 210 2.45 -16.34 -29.45
C VAL A 210 1.51 -15.65 -28.46
N PRO A 211 0.20 -15.99 -28.44
CA PRO A 211 -0.72 -15.49 -27.43
C PRO A 211 -0.24 -15.87 -26.02
N PHE A 212 -0.30 -14.93 -25.06
CA PHE A 212 0.22 -15.14 -23.71
C PHE A 212 -0.43 -16.34 -23.00
N GLY A 213 -1.71 -16.61 -23.25
CA GLY A 213 -2.42 -17.75 -22.68
C GLY A 213 -1.91 -19.14 -23.12
N GLN A 214 -0.97 -19.22 -24.07
CA GLN A 214 -0.35 -20.48 -24.50
C GLN A 214 1.00 -20.75 -23.81
N ILE A 215 1.54 -19.77 -23.07
CA ILE A 215 2.82 -19.91 -22.37
C ILE A 215 2.67 -20.81 -21.15
N SER A 216 3.59 -21.75 -21.01
CA SER A 216 3.68 -22.70 -19.91
C SER A 216 5.04 -22.60 -19.20
N ALA A 217 5.11 -23.14 -17.98
CA ALA A 217 6.38 -23.27 -17.27
C ALA A 217 7.38 -24.10 -18.09
N GLY A 218 8.62 -23.64 -18.17
CA GLY A 218 9.70 -24.22 -18.99
C GLY A 218 9.91 -23.55 -20.34
N ASP A 219 8.95 -22.79 -20.85
CA ASP A 219 9.10 -22.03 -22.10
C ASP A 219 10.17 -20.94 -21.97
N ILE A 220 10.72 -20.48 -23.09
CA ILE A 220 11.67 -19.37 -23.13
C ILE A 220 10.96 -18.15 -23.72
N VAL A 221 10.80 -17.10 -22.93
CA VAL A 221 10.18 -15.83 -23.32
C VAL A 221 11.25 -14.77 -23.54
N VAL A 222 11.14 -14.02 -24.63
CA VAL A 222 12.07 -12.92 -24.97
C VAL A 222 11.43 -11.58 -24.60
N VAL A 223 12.18 -10.74 -23.90
CA VAL A 223 11.75 -9.39 -23.50
C VAL A 223 12.81 -8.37 -23.89
N TYR A 224 12.36 -7.26 -24.50
CA TYR A 224 13.21 -6.16 -24.94
C TYR A 224 13.06 -4.92 -24.06
N ALA A 225 14.02 -4.01 -24.17
CA ALA A 225 13.91 -2.66 -23.60
C ALA A 225 12.58 -1.97 -23.96
N GLY A 226 11.95 -1.35 -22.96
CA GLY A 226 10.65 -0.72 -23.04
C GLY A 226 9.46 -1.67 -22.83
N GLN A 227 9.69 -2.97 -22.66
CA GLN A 227 8.62 -3.96 -22.41
C GLN A 227 8.56 -4.38 -20.95
N MET A 228 7.34 -4.72 -20.52
CA MET A 228 7.10 -5.35 -19.22
C MET A 228 7.46 -6.83 -19.29
N VAL A 229 8.07 -7.34 -18.23
CA VAL A 229 8.30 -8.78 -18.06
C VAL A 229 6.94 -9.47 -17.82
N PRO A 230 6.53 -10.45 -18.64
CA PRO A 230 5.18 -11.02 -18.56
C PRO A 230 5.05 -12.21 -17.59
N VAL A 231 6.17 -12.76 -17.11
CA VAL A 231 6.26 -14.04 -16.37
C VAL A 231 7.29 -13.93 -15.25
N ASP A 232 7.17 -14.78 -14.23
CA ASP A 232 8.26 -14.96 -13.27
C ASP A 232 9.19 -16.07 -13.77
N GLY A 233 10.50 -15.88 -13.62
CA GLY A 233 11.47 -16.88 -14.03
C GLY A 233 12.92 -16.46 -13.87
N ALA A 234 13.82 -17.19 -14.52
CA ALA A 234 15.26 -16.93 -14.48
C ALA A 234 15.79 -16.59 -15.88
N ILE A 235 16.72 -15.63 -15.95
CA ILE A 235 17.36 -15.25 -17.22
C ILE A 235 18.28 -16.39 -17.67
N VAL A 236 18.08 -16.89 -18.89
CA VAL A 236 18.95 -17.90 -19.50
C VAL A 236 19.96 -17.30 -20.47
N GLU A 237 19.67 -16.13 -21.04
CA GLU A 237 20.54 -15.43 -21.97
C GLU A 237 20.29 -13.92 -21.92
N GLY A 238 21.36 -13.14 -22.03
CA GLY A 238 21.30 -11.67 -22.08
C GLY A 238 21.52 -10.98 -20.74
N MET A 239 21.39 -9.65 -20.77
CA MET A 239 21.53 -8.76 -19.62
C MET A 239 20.58 -7.58 -19.83
N ALA A 240 19.97 -7.11 -18.73
CA ALA A 240 19.07 -5.99 -18.75
C ALA A 240 19.10 -5.18 -17.45
N SER A 241 18.83 -3.89 -17.58
CA SER A 241 18.49 -3.01 -16.47
C SER A 241 16.97 -3.05 -16.29
N ILE A 242 16.51 -3.47 -15.11
CA ILE A 242 15.09 -3.70 -14.83
C ILE A 242 14.63 -2.79 -13.70
N ASP A 243 13.57 -2.02 -13.96
CA ASP A 243 12.84 -1.28 -12.92
C ASP A 243 11.86 -2.23 -12.23
N GLN A 244 12.15 -2.52 -10.96
CA GLN A 244 11.34 -3.37 -10.10
C GLN A 244 10.64 -2.58 -8.98
N ARG A 245 10.64 -1.23 -9.03
CA ARG A 245 10.18 -0.36 -7.93
C ARG A 245 8.79 -0.69 -7.40
N ILE A 246 7.86 -1.10 -8.27
CA ILE A 246 6.48 -1.44 -7.89
C ILE A 246 6.46 -2.68 -6.97
N LEU A 247 7.38 -3.62 -7.16
CA LEU A 247 7.45 -4.86 -6.40
C LEU A 247 8.53 -4.84 -5.32
N THR A 248 9.61 -4.10 -5.49
CA THR A 248 10.74 -4.11 -4.54
C THR A 248 10.90 -2.79 -3.81
N GLY A 249 10.11 -1.76 -4.11
CA GLY A 249 10.28 -0.43 -3.50
C GLY A 249 11.59 0.30 -3.87
N GLU A 250 12.54 -0.39 -4.53
CA GLU A 250 13.84 0.17 -4.84
C GLU A 250 13.73 1.27 -5.89
N ALA A 251 14.25 2.46 -5.56
CA ALA A 251 14.17 3.62 -6.43
C ALA A 251 15.08 3.50 -7.66
N GLN A 252 16.18 2.75 -7.57
CA GLN A 252 17.14 2.57 -8.66
C GLN A 252 16.86 1.28 -9.43
N PRO A 253 16.99 1.28 -10.76
CA PRO A 253 16.91 0.07 -11.57
C PRO A 253 18.01 -0.93 -11.19
N VAL A 254 17.69 -2.22 -11.27
CA VAL A 254 18.62 -3.30 -10.94
C VAL A 254 19.15 -3.93 -12.21
N GLU A 255 20.47 -4.06 -12.31
CA GLU A 255 21.13 -4.79 -13.39
C GLU A 255 21.01 -6.30 -13.16
N LYS A 256 20.51 -7.03 -14.16
CA LYS A 256 20.24 -8.48 -14.09
C LYS A 256 20.87 -9.19 -15.28
N GLY A 257 21.52 -10.33 -15.01
CA GLY A 257 22.19 -11.16 -16.00
C GLY A 257 21.76 -12.64 -15.92
N VAL A 258 22.50 -13.51 -16.60
CA VAL A 258 22.21 -14.95 -16.66
C VAL A 258 22.17 -15.55 -15.24
N ASN A 259 21.15 -16.38 -15.01
CA ASN A 259 20.75 -17.00 -13.74
C ASN A 259 20.06 -16.08 -12.72
N ASP A 260 19.96 -14.78 -12.97
CA ASP A 260 19.19 -13.92 -12.08
C ASP A 260 17.69 -14.10 -12.27
N ALA A 261 16.96 -14.05 -11.15
CA ALA A 261 15.50 -14.07 -11.15
C ALA A 261 14.90 -12.73 -11.60
N VAL A 262 13.81 -12.83 -12.37
CA VAL A 262 12.99 -11.71 -12.84
C VAL A 262 11.53 -11.94 -12.46
N LEU A 263 10.83 -10.84 -12.20
CA LEU A 263 9.44 -10.86 -11.75
C LEU A 263 8.53 -10.27 -12.82
N ALA A 264 7.34 -10.85 -12.95
CA ALA A 264 6.29 -10.34 -13.82
C ALA A 264 5.90 -8.91 -13.43
N SER A 265 5.48 -8.11 -14.39
CA SER A 265 5.12 -6.70 -14.21
C SER A 265 6.26 -5.80 -13.71
N THR A 266 7.51 -6.18 -14.00
CA THR A 266 8.68 -5.29 -13.92
C THR A 266 9.02 -4.74 -15.31
N LEU A 267 9.61 -3.55 -15.39
CA LEU A 267 9.89 -2.88 -16.67
C LEU A 267 11.35 -3.05 -17.07
N VAL A 268 11.61 -3.60 -18.24
CA VAL A 268 12.97 -3.62 -18.81
C VAL A 268 13.28 -2.23 -19.36
N LEU A 269 14.23 -1.52 -18.75
CA LEU A 269 14.63 -0.17 -19.20
C LEU A 269 15.61 -0.23 -20.37
N SER A 270 16.55 -1.18 -20.31
CA SER A 270 17.59 -1.36 -21.33
C SER A 270 18.01 -2.82 -21.40
N GLY A 271 18.49 -3.24 -22.57
CA GLY A 271 18.95 -4.62 -22.81
C GLY A 271 17.91 -5.53 -23.46
N ARG A 272 18.26 -6.81 -23.52
CA ARG A 272 17.44 -7.91 -24.05
C ARG A 272 17.73 -9.14 -23.21
N ILE A 273 16.68 -9.81 -22.77
CA ILE A 273 16.77 -11.01 -21.95
C ILE A 273 15.87 -12.11 -22.50
N GLN A 274 16.36 -13.34 -22.39
CA GLN A 274 15.57 -14.56 -22.56
C GLN A 274 15.33 -15.15 -21.18
N ILE A 275 14.08 -15.41 -20.84
CA ILE A 275 13.64 -15.82 -19.51
C ILE A 275 13.05 -17.21 -19.64
N ARG A 276 13.56 -18.16 -18.85
CA ARG A 276 12.90 -19.45 -18.67
C ARG A 276 11.74 -19.26 -17.70
N VAL A 277 10.53 -19.54 -18.16
CA VAL A 277 9.31 -19.39 -17.37
C VAL A 277 9.32 -20.36 -16.20
N GLU A 278 9.19 -19.85 -14.98
CA GLU A 278 8.93 -20.66 -13.79
C GLU A 278 7.46 -20.60 -13.39
N LYS A 279 6.87 -19.40 -13.41
CA LYS A 279 5.45 -19.16 -13.08
C LYS A 279 4.81 -18.24 -14.10
N THR A 280 3.55 -18.52 -14.42
CA THR A 280 2.76 -17.74 -15.39
C THR A 280 1.32 -17.57 -14.93
N GLY A 281 0.60 -16.62 -15.55
CA GLY A 281 -0.80 -16.35 -15.26
C GLY A 281 -1.05 -16.02 -13.79
N LYS A 282 -1.90 -16.82 -13.12
CA LYS A 282 -2.30 -16.61 -11.72
C LYS A 282 -1.24 -17.01 -10.69
N GLU A 283 -0.20 -17.73 -11.12
CA GLU A 283 0.84 -18.23 -10.23
C GLU A 283 1.98 -17.23 -10.05
N THR A 284 2.02 -16.15 -10.85
CA THR A 284 3.03 -15.10 -10.69
C THR A 284 2.87 -14.38 -9.36
N VAL A 285 3.98 -13.92 -8.80
CA VAL A 285 4.04 -13.10 -7.57
C VAL A 285 3.10 -11.90 -7.71
N THR A 286 3.13 -11.24 -8.86
CA THR A 286 2.32 -10.07 -9.14
C THR A 286 0.82 -10.40 -9.20
N ALA A 287 0.42 -11.52 -9.82
CA ALA A 287 -0.96 -11.96 -9.80
C ALA A 287 -1.44 -12.38 -8.41
N GLN A 288 -0.56 -12.95 -7.58
CA GLN A 288 -0.86 -13.27 -6.18
C GLN A 288 -1.07 -11.99 -5.35
N ILE A 289 -0.22 -10.98 -5.51
CA ILE A 289 -0.39 -9.66 -4.88
C ILE A 289 -1.72 -9.04 -5.32
N GLY A 290 -2.00 -9.05 -6.62
CA GLY A 290 -3.28 -8.58 -7.17
C GLY A 290 -4.47 -9.31 -6.55
N GLN A 291 -4.40 -10.63 -6.43
CA GLN A 291 -5.45 -11.44 -5.81
C GLN A 291 -5.64 -11.13 -4.32
N MET A 292 -4.55 -10.91 -3.58
CA MET A 292 -4.66 -10.51 -2.17
C MET A 292 -5.35 -9.17 -2.02
N LEU A 293 -4.99 -8.19 -2.86
CA LEU A 293 -5.59 -6.87 -2.90
C LEU A 293 -7.06 -6.89 -3.40
N THR A 294 -7.47 -7.91 -4.17
CA THR A 294 -8.87 -8.09 -4.56
C THR A 294 -9.68 -8.86 -3.55
N ASN A 295 -9.09 -9.86 -2.89
CA ASN A 295 -9.71 -10.66 -1.83
C ASN A 295 -9.77 -9.88 -0.50
N THR A 296 -9.27 -8.64 -0.50
CA THR A 296 -9.51 -7.56 0.44
C THR A 296 -11.01 -7.17 0.58
N ASP A 297 -11.93 -7.85 -0.11
CA ASP A 297 -13.37 -7.61 0.02
C ASP A 297 -13.88 -7.83 1.47
N ASP A 298 -13.23 -8.68 2.28
CA ASP A 298 -13.50 -8.81 3.74
C ASP A 298 -13.27 -7.50 4.52
N PHE A 299 -12.44 -6.58 4.03
CA PHE A 299 -12.13 -5.32 4.75
C PHE A 299 -13.19 -4.25 4.57
N ARG A 300 -13.89 -4.22 3.42
CA ARG A 300 -15.04 -3.34 3.21
C ARG A 300 -16.10 -3.65 4.26
N ASP A 301 -16.41 -4.93 4.40
CA ASP A 301 -17.46 -5.41 5.29
C ASP A 301 -17.13 -5.11 6.76
N HIS A 302 -15.85 -5.09 7.16
CA HIS A 302 -15.45 -4.75 8.53
C HIS A 302 -15.53 -3.24 8.85
N LEU A 303 -14.95 -2.36 8.02
CA LEU A 303 -15.00 -0.91 8.22
C LEU A 303 -16.42 -0.37 8.13
N GLN A 304 -17.16 -0.88 7.14
CA GLN A 304 -18.57 -0.63 6.99
C GLN A 304 -19.30 -1.12 8.24
N SER A 305 -19.03 -2.33 8.74
CA SER A 305 -19.64 -2.87 9.98
C SER A 305 -19.34 -2.04 11.23
N GLN A 306 -18.12 -1.52 11.43
CA GLN A 306 -17.83 -0.66 12.58
C GLN A 306 -18.62 0.65 12.51
N THR A 307 -18.62 1.29 11.34
CA THR A 307 -19.37 2.53 11.10
C THR A 307 -20.87 2.29 11.25
N GLU A 308 -21.39 1.21 10.66
CA GLU A 308 -22.79 0.79 10.79
C GLU A 308 -23.15 0.50 12.24
N THR A 309 -22.29 -0.17 13.01
CA THR A 309 -22.54 -0.46 14.43
C THR A 309 -22.67 0.84 15.23
N PHE A 310 -21.79 1.81 14.98
CA PHE A 310 -21.86 3.13 15.59
C PHE A 310 -23.17 3.86 15.23
N ILE A 311 -23.56 3.89 13.94
CA ILE A 311 -24.78 4.56 13.49
C ILE A 311 -26.04 3.84 13.95
N ASN A 312 -26.07 2.51 13.92
CA ASN A 312 -27.18 1.70 14.39
C ASN A 312 -27.40 1.91 15.91
N ARG A 313 -26.33 2.07 16.70
CA ARG A 313 -26.44 2.43 18.12
C ARG A 313 -27.01 3.84 18.32
N LEU A 314 -26.67 4.79 17.45
CA LEU A 314 -27.16 6.17 17.51
C LEU A 314 -28.60 6.31 16.98
N THR A 315 -29.06 5.38 16.15
CA THR A 315 -30.35 5.45 15.47
C THR A 315 -31.57 5.55 16.41
N PRO A 316 -31.72 4.71 17.46
CA PRO A 316 -32.83 4.84 18.39
C PRO A 316 -32.92 6.22 19.06
N ALA A 317 -31.77 6.80 19.41
CA ALA A 317 -31.71 8.12 20.03
C ALA A 317 -32.20 9.21 19.05
N MET A 318 -31.80 9.13 17.78
CA MET A 318 -32.27 10.07 16.75
C MET A 318 -33.77 9.91 16.47
N LEU A 319 -34.27 8.68 16.37
CA LEU A 319 -35.72 8.43 16.20
C LEU A 319 -36.52 8.99 17.39
N GLY A 320 -36.05 8.77 18.62
CA GLY A 320 -36.63 9.36 19.82
C GLY A 320 -36.61 10.89 19.79
N LEU A 321 -35.50 11.50 19.37
CA LEU A 321 -35.36 12.94 19.24
C LEU A 321 -36.29 13.53 18.16
N GLY A 322 -36.45 12.86 17.02
CA GLY A 322 -37.44 13.22 16.01
C GLY A 322 -38.87 13.15 16.53
N LEU A 323 -39.22 12.09 17.25
CA LEU A 323 -40.54 11.92 17.85
C LEU A 323 -40.85 12.98 18.91
N LEU A 324 -39.87 13.30 19.78
CA LEU A 324 -40.03 14.32 20.83
C LEU A 324 -40.06 15.75 20.28
N SER A 325 -39.36 16.01 19.17
CA SER A 325 -39.36 17.33 18.53
C SER A 325 -40.63 17.59 17.71
N PHE A 326 -41.28 16.55 17.19
CA PHE A 326 -42.48 16.66 16.34
C PHE A 326 -43.58 17.60 16.89
N PRO A 327 -44.03 17.51 18.16
CA PRO A 327 -45.04 18.42 18.69
C PRO A 327 -44.58 19.87 18.79
N ALA A 328 -43.29 20.11 19.00
CA ALA A 328 -42.73 21.43 19.21
C ALA A 328 -42.42 22.17 17.91
N VAL A 329 -41.90 21.47 16.91
CA VAL A 329 -41.39 22.09 15.66
C VAL A 329 -42.18 21.72 14.40
N GLY A 330 -43.12 20.78 14.50
CA GLY A 330 -43.94 20.28 13.40
C GLY A 330 -43.24 19.23 12.53
N LEU A 331 -44.03 18.55 11.69
CA LEU A 331 -43.59 17.40 10.87
C LEU A 331 -42.34 17.70 10.04
N ALA A 332 -42.36 18.78 9.25
CA ALA A 332 -41.27 19.10 8.32
C ALA A 332 -39.92 19.29 9.03
N ARG A 333 -39.91 19.96 10.19
CA ARG A 333 -38.67 20.20 10.95
C ARG A 333 -38.23 18.97 11.74
N ALA A 334 -39.16 18.18 12.28
CA ALA A 334 -38.83 16.92 12.92
C ALA A 334 -38.16 15.93 11.94
N LEU A 335 -38.65 15.84 10.71
CA LEU A 335 -38.01 15.04 9.66
C LEU A 335 -36.66 15.62 9.22
N ALA A 336 -36.51 16.95 9.20
CA ALA A 336 -35.23 17.60 8.93
C ALA A 336 -34.16 17.25 9.98
N VAL A 337 -34.57 17.10 11.25
CA VAL A 337 -33.70 16.65 12.34
C VAL A 337 -33.26 15.20 12.16
N LEU A 338 -34.18 14.31 11.78
CA LEU A 338 -33.84 12.92 11.46
C LEU A 338 -32.88 12.80 10.27
N TRP A 339 -33.09 13.62 9.22
CA TRP A 339 -32.18 13.71 8.08
C TRP A 339 -30.76 14.15 8.47
N SER A 340 -30.65 14.94 9.53
CA SER A 340 -29.39 15.52 10.01
C SER A 340 -28.66 14.59 11.00
N THR A 341 -28.75 13.27 10.79
CA THR A 341 -28.13 12.28 11.68
C THR A 341 -26.60 12.36 11.61
N PRO A 342 -25.91 12.63 12.73
CA PRO A 342 -24.45 12.73 12.76
C PRO A 342 -23.76 11.40 12.40
N GLY A 343 -22.63 11.46 11.69
CA GLY A 343 -21.84 10.28 11.31
C GLY A 343 -22.41 9.42 10.18
N TYR A 344 -23.69 9.55 9.80
CA TYR A 344 -24.36 8.68 8.81
C TYR A 344 -23.61 8.62 7.47
N ARG A 345 -23.00 9.73 7.04
CA ARG A 345 -22.25 9.82 5.77
C ARG A 345 -20.93 9.06 5.77
N MET A 346 -20.39 8.68 6.93
CA MET A 346 -19.14 7.92 7.01
C MET A 346 -19.27 6.52 6.40
N LEU A 347 -20.49 5.98 6.30
CA LEU A 347 -20.80 4.73 5.59
C LEU A 347 -20.24 4.73 4.15
N TYR A 348 -20.14 5.91 3.52
CA TYR A 348 -19.67 6.07 2.15
C TYR A 348 -18.20 6.53 2.07
N PHE A 349 -17.75 7.40 2.98
CA PHE A 349 -16.42 8.03 2.89
C PHE A 349 -15.31 7.21 3.54
N ALA A 350 -15.61 6.41 4.57
CA ALA A 350 -14.64 5.53 5.21
C ALA A 350 -14.00 4.53 4.22
N PRO A 351 -14.77 3.73 3.45
CA PRO A 351 -14.18 2.78 2.50
C PRO A 351 -13.38 3.49 1.38
N ILE A 352 -13.84 4.63 0.87
CA ILE A 352 -13.13 5.41 -0.15
C ILE A 352 -11.76 5.88 0.36
N SER A 353 -11.71 6.41 1.58
CA SER A 353 -10.44 6.83 2.19
C SER A 353 -9.52 5.65 2.38
N MET A 354 -10.03 4.52 2.89
CA MET A 354 -9.23 3.31 3.08
C MET A 354 -8.57 2.88 1.76
N LEU A 355 -9.35 2.72 0.69
CA LEU A 355 -8.82 2.36 -0.63
C LEU A 355 -7.78 3.36 -1.13
N SER A 356 -7.97 4.65 -0.87
CA SER A 356 -7.02 5.70 -1.25
C SER A 356 -5.68 5.54 -0.54
N PHE A 357 -5.68 5.19 0.74
CA PHE A 357 -4.45 4.94 1.51
C PHE A 357 -3.78 3.61 1.16
N LEU A 358 -4.56 2.55 0.91
CA LEU A 358 -4.02 1.27 0.43
C LEU A 358 -3.28 1.45 -0.90
N HIS A 359 -3.83 2.25 -1.81
CA HIS A 359 -3.17 2.57 -3.06
C HIS A 359 -1.83 3.30 -2.84
N VAL A 360 -1.81 4.33 -1.98
CA VAL A 360 -0.58 5.06 -1.66
C VAL A 360 0.45 4.15 -0.97
N ALA A 361 0.02 3.25 -0.08
CA ALA A 361 0.91 2.27 0.56
C ALA A 361 1.54 1.33 -0.49
N SER A 362 0.72 0.78 -1.40
CA SER A 362 1.18 -0.10 -2.47
C SER A 362 2.19 0.59 -3.40
N GLN A 363 1.98 1.87 -3.74
CA GLN A 363 2.95 2.64 -4.55
C GLN A 363 4.32 2.82 -3.88
N LYS A 364 4.38 2.67 -2.55
CA LYS A 364 5.61 2.75 -1.75
C LYS A 364 6.18 1.38 -1.39
N GLY A 365 5.73 0.32 -2.05
CA GLY A 365 6.19 -1.03 -1.73
C GLY A 365 5.71 -1.52 -0.36
N ILE A 366 4.59 -1.00 0.16
CA ILE A 366 3.97 -1.46 1.40
C ILE A 366 2.67 -2.18 1.04
N LEU A 367 2.67 -3.49 1.17
CA LEU A 367 1.49 -4.31 0.91
C LEU A 367 0.71 -4.53 2.21
N ILE A 368 -0.47 -3.92 2.31
CA ILE A 368 -1.38 -4.12 3.43
C ILE A 368 -2.38 -5.19 3.03
N LYS A 369 -2.22 -6.40 3.58
CA LYS A 369 -3.15 -7.51 3.39
C LYS A 369 -4.39 -7.38 4.25
N ASP A 370 -4.28 -6.74 5.42
CA ASP A 370 -5.40 -6.46 6.32
C ASP A 370 -5.64 -4.97 6.56
N GLY A 371 -6.78 -4.45 6.08
CA GLY A 371 -7.16 -3.04 6.24
C GLY A 371 -7.29 -2.60 7.70
N ARG A 372 -7.64 -3.51 8.63
CA ARG A 372 -7.73 -3.22 10.07
C ARG A 372 -6.37 -2.81 10.65
N SER A 373 -5.29 -3.35 10.10
CA SER A 373 -3.94 -3.00 10.51
C SER A 373 -3.70 -1.51 10.35
N LEU A 374 -4.18 -0.90 9.24
CA LEU A 374 -4.00 0.55 9.02
C LEU A 374 -4.76 1.41 10.04
N GLU A 375 -5.95 0.98 10.47
CA GLU A 375 -6.68 1.64 11.57
C GLU A 375 -5.96 1.51 12.91
N GLN A 376 -5.38 0.34 13.17
CA GLN A 376 -4.72 0.05 14.43
C GLN A 376 -3.36 0.74 14.57
N PHE A 377 -2.73 1.16 13.46
CA PHE A 377 -1.42 1.82 13.52
C PHE A 377 -1.38 3.04 14.45
N HIS A 378 -2.44 3.85 14.50
CA HIS A 378 -2.52 5.01 15.40
C HIS A 378 -2.63 4.62 16.89
N LYS A 379 -3.00 3.36 17.19
CA LYS A 379 -3.15 2.86 18.57
C LYS A 379 -1.90 2.12 19.06
N ILE A 380 -0.97 1.78 18.17
CA ILE A 380 0.26 1.06 18.54
C ILE A 380 1.02 1.91 19.55
N ASN A 381 1.34 1.30 20.69
CA ASN A 381 2.19 1.88 21.71
C ASN A 381 3.40 0.99 22.03
N THR A 382 3.50 -0.19 21.42
CA THR A 382 4.62 -1.11 21.61
C THR A 382 4.99 -1.78 20.29
N VAL A 383 6.27 -1.73 19.93
CA VAL A 383 6.82 -2.40 18.75
C VAL A 383 7.82 -3.45 19.19
N VAL A 384 7.61 -4.69 18.75
CA VAL A 384 8.42 -5.85 19.07
C VAL A 384 9.12 -6.31 17.80
N PHE A 385 10.45 -6.29 17.81
CA PHE A 385 11.26 -6.76 16.71
C PHE A 385 11.78 -8.16 16.99
N ASP A 386 11.64 -9.06 16.03
CA ASP A 386 12.50 -10.24 16.01
C ASP A 386 13.96 -9.82 15.75
N LYS A 387 14.91 -10.62 16.21
CA LYS A 387 16.32 -10.37 15.97
C LYS A 387 16.74 -10.78 14.55
N THR A 388 16.64 -12.08 14.27
CA THR A 388 17.30 -12.72 13.11
C THR A 388 16.48 -12.47 11.85
N GLY A 389 17.12 -12.00 10.78
CA GLY A 389 16.43 -11.67 9.52
C GLY A 389 15.64 -10.34 9.57
N THR A 390 15.45 -9.77 10.77
CA THR A 390 14.71 -8.52 10.99
C THR A 390 15.63 -7.36 11.34
N LEU A 391 16.25 -7.34 12.53
CA LEU A 391 17.22 -6.30 12.91
C LEU A 391 18.63 -6.60 12.39
N THR A 392 18.93 -7.89 12.24
CA THR A 392 20.16 -8.37 11.60
C THR A 392 19.84 -8.97 10.24
N GLU A 393 20.80 -8.92 9.33
CA GLU A 393 20.73 -9.71 8.10
C GLU A 393 20.83 -11.21 8.42
N GLU A 394 20.35 -12.06 7.52
CA GLU A 394 20.53 -13.52 7.65
C GLU A 394 22.00 -13.92 7.47
N GLN A 395 22.75 -13.15 6.66
CA GLN A 395 24.15 -13.38 6.39
C GLN A 395 25.04 -12.68 7.44
N PRO A 396 25.83 -13.44 8.23
CA PRO A 396 26.83 -12.83 9.11
C PRO A 396 28.02 -12.31 8.30
N PHE A 397 28.95 -11.61 8.95
CA PHE A 397 30.21 -11.22 8.32
C PHE A 397 31.41 -11.81 9.07
N VAL A 398 32.51 -12.03 8.35
CA VAL A 398 33.77 -12.49 8.95
C VAL A 398 34.36 -11.36 9.77
N SER A 399 34.34 -11.51 11.09
CA SER A 399 34.88 -10.53 12.03
C SER A 399 36.38 -10.70 12.22
N ARG A 400 36.82 -11.94 12.51
CA ARG A 400 38.22 -12.28 12.78
C ARG A 400 38.56 -13.68 12.30
N ILE A 401 39.83 -13.90 12.00
CA ILE A 401 40.37 -15.21 11.66
C ILE A 401 41.46 -15.54 12.67
N HIS A 402 41.35 -16.70 13.30
CA HIS A 402 42.29 -17.22 14.29
C HIS A 402 43.09 -18.35 13.67
N THR A 403 44.41 -18.28 13.72
CA THR A 403 45.29 -19.32 13.19
C THR A 403 45.82 -20.20 14.32
N CYS A 404 45.89 -21.51 14.09
CA CYS A 404 46.41 -22.51 15.05
C CYS A 404 47.75 -23.09 14.63
N SER A 405 48.14 -22.85 13.38
CA SER A 405 49.36 -23.31 12.73
C SER A 405 50.13 -22.11 12.18
N ASP A 406 51.29 -22.35 11.57
CA ASP A 406 52.08 -21.31 10.88
C ASP A 406 51.41 -20.77 9.60
N LEU A 407 50.16 -21.16 9.33
CA LEU A 407 49.36 -20.64 8.22
C LEU A 407 48.93 -19.19 8.47
N SER A 408 48.94 -18.39 7.41
CA SER A 408 48.40 -17.02 7.45
C SER A 408 46.87 -17.03 7.50
N GLU A 409 46.28 -15.94 8.00
CA GLU A 409 44.82 -15.75 7.99
C GLU A 409 44.23 -15.89 6.58
N GLN A 410 44.93 -15.37 5.56
CA GLN A 410 44.54 -15.53 4.15
C GLN A 410 44.51 -16.99 3.71
N ALA A 411 45.48 -17.81 4.15
CA ALA A 411 45.51 -19.23 3.80
C ALA A 411 44.36 -20.00 4.47
N VAL A 412 44.05 -19.68 5.73
CA VAL A 412 42.87 -20.25 6.43
C VAL A 412 41.58 -19.87 5.70
N LEU A 413 41.43 -18.59 5.32
CA LEU A 413 40.28 -18.11 4.55
C LEU A 413 40.17 -18.79 3.18
N GLN A 414 41.29 -18.99 2.50
CA GLN A 414 41.35 -19.68 1.20
C GLN A 414 40.82 -21.11 1.29
N LEU A 415 41.27 -21.87 2.29
CA LEU A 415 40.82 -23.24 2.52
C LEU A 415 39.33 -23.30 2.86
N ALA A 416 38.86 -22.39 3.72
CA ALA A 416 37.44 -22.30 4.09
C ALA A 416 36.56 -21.97 2.88
N ALA A 417 36.91 -20.91 2.15
CA ALA A 417 36.15 -20.44 0.99
C ALA A 417 36.15 -21.45 -0.15
N ALA A 418 37.26 -22.16 -0.37
CA ALA A 418 37.31 -23.25 -1.33
C ALA A 418 36.30 -24.35 -0.94
N ALA A 419 36.35 -24.83 0.30
CA ALA A 419 35.44 -25.89 0.76
C ALA A 419 33.95 -25.49 0.65
N GLU A 420 33.65 -24.21 0.87
CA GLU A 420 32.30 -23.64 0.89
C GLU A 420 31.78 -23.16 -0.49
N ILE A 421 32.58 -23.21 -1.55
CA ILE A 421 32.28 -22.57 -2.85
C ILE A 421 30.97 -23.02 -3.53
N LYS A 422 30.48 -24.23 -3.19
CA LYS A 422 29.25 -24.82 -3.75
C LYS A 422 28.06 -24.69 -2.79
N GLN A 423 28.22 -24.07 -1.63
CA GLN A 423 27.16 -23.93 -0.64
C GLN A 423 26.43 -22.60 -0.77
N THR A 424 25.12 -22.67 -0.58
CA THR A 424 24.23 -21.50 -0.55
C THR A 424 23.89 -21.06 0.87
N HIS A 425 24.49 -21.69 1.90
CA HIS A 425 24.21 -21.37 3.28
C HIS A 425 24.75 -19.98 3.66
N PRO A 426 24.07 -19.17 4.49
CA PRO A 426 24.52 -17.82 4.84
C PRO A 426 25.97 -17.74 5.39
N ILE A 427 26.38 -18.74 6.17
CA ILE A 427 27.77 -18.88 6.64
C ILE A 427 28.77 -19.04 5.48
N ALA A 428 28.45 -19.87 4.49
CA ALA A 428 29.27 -20.09 3.32
C ALA A 428 29.43 -18.81 2.50
N LEU A 429 28.30 -18.12 2.27
CA LEU A 429 28.26 -16.84 1.56
C LEU A 429 29.10 -15.77 2.28
N ALA A 430 29.06 -15.72 3.61
CA ALA A 430 29.89 -14.82 4.41
C ALA A 430 31.40 -15.06 4.21
N ILE A 431 31.81 -16.33 4.22
CA ILE A 431 33.21 -16.74 4.00
C ILE A 431 33.65 -16.44 2.57
N LEU A 432 32.81 -16.73 1.57
CA LEU A 432 33.07 -16.43 0.16
C LEU A 432 33.16 -14.93 -0.12
N GLN A 433 32.28 -14.13 0.50
CA GLN A 433 32.31 -12.68 0.41
C GLN A 433 33.61 -12.13 1.00
N ALA A 434 34.02 -12.58 2.19
CA ALA A 434 35.29 -12.18 2.79
C ALA A 434 36.49 -12.56 1.91
N ALA A 435 36.49 -13.77 1.33
CA ALA A 435 37.55 -14.20 0.41
C ALA A 435 37.63 -13.32 -0.85
N LYS A 436 36.47 -12.90 -1.38
CA LYS A 436 36.39 -11.97 -2.53
C LYS A 436 36.89 -10.58 -2.16
N GLU A 437 36.50 -10.04 -1.00
CA GLU A 437 36.97 -8.74 -0.50
C GLU A 437 38.48 -8.73 -0.26
N TRP A 438 39.04 -9.85 0.20
CA TRP A 438 40.47 -10.04 0.44
C TRP A 438 41.26 -10.43 -0.83
N ASN A 439 40.60 -10.48 -1.99
CA ASN A 439 41.17 -10.91 -3.28
C ASN A 439 41.91 -12.27 -3.23
N VAL A 440 41.36 -13.22 -2.47
CA VAL A 440 41.92 -14.57 -2.32
C VAL A 440 41.60 -15.40 -3.56
N GLN A 441 42.62 -15.99 -4.19
CA GLN A 441 42.41 -16.90 -5.30
C GLN A 441 41.98 -18.27 -4.80
N LEU A 442 40.84 -18.78 -5.29
CA LEU A 442 40.32 -20.07 -4.86
C LEU A 442 40.88 -21.20 -5.74
N PRO A 443 41.40 -22.30 -5.15
CA PRO A 443 41.81 -23.48 -5.90
C PRO A 443 40.60 -24.19 -6.56
N THR A 444 40.84 -24.88 -7.66
CA THR A 444 39.83 -25.72 -8.34
C THR A 444 39.62 -27.02 -7.58
N ILE A 445 38.37 -27.47 -7.46
CA ILE A 445 37.98 -28.60 -6.61
C ILE A 445 37.27 -29.68 -7.45
N ASP A 446 37.69 -30.94 -7.31
CA ASP A 446 37.07 -32.10 -7.96
C ASP A 446 35.77 -32.53 -7.26
N ASP A 447 34.73 -32.87 -8.04
CA ASP A 447 33.39 -33.25 -7.55
C ASP A 447 33.35 -34.58 -6.77
N ALA A 448 34.35 -35.44 -6.93
CA ALA A 448 34.32 -36.82 -6.43
C ALA A 448 34.47 -36.97 -4.91
N HIS A 449 34.88 -35.91 -4.19
CA HIS A 449 35.24 -35.95 -2.77
C HIS A 449 34.58 -34.82 -1.95
N TYR A 450 33.30 -34.60 -2.18
CA TYR A 450 32.49 -33.59 -1.49
C TYR A 450 31.42 -34.27 -0.62
N GLU A 451 31.60 -34.27 0.70
CA GLU A 451 30.66 -34.89 1.65
C GLU A 451 30.02 -33.83 2.57
N ILE A 452 28.68 -33.80 2.56
CA ILE A 452 27.86 -32.87 3.35
C ILE A 452 27.24 -33.64 4.53
N GLY A 453 27.41 -33.13 5.75
CA GLY A 453 26.84 -33.69 6.99
C GLY A 453 26.65 -32.63 8.07
N TYR A 454 27.20 -32.85 9.28
CA TYR A 454 27.27 -31.84 10.34
C TYR A 454 28.32 -30.72 10.08
N GLY A 455 28.98 -30.79 8.93
CA GLY A 455 30.01 -29.91 8.39
C GLY A 455 30.33 -30.37 6.97
N ILE A 456 31.43 -29.86 6.40
CA ILE A 456 31.86 -30.13 5.02
C ILE A 456 33.23 -30.79 5.02
N ARG A 457 33.38 -31.83 4.20
CA ARG A 457 34.68 -32.43 3.88
C ARG A 457 34.96 -32.26 2.39
N VAL A 458 36.14 -31.73 2.09
CA VAL A 458 36.58 -31.50 0.71
C VAL A 458 38.04 -31.86 0.57
N GLN A 459 38.39 -32.50 -0.54
CA GLN A 459 39.80 -32.69 -0.90
C GLN A 459 40.28 -31.52 -1.76
N ILE A 460 41.27 -30.77 -1.28
CA ILE A 460 41.86 -29.60 -1.94
C ILE A 460 43.36 -29.86 -2.08
N ASP A 461 43.89 -29.81 -3.30
CA ASP A 461 45.31 -30.06 -3.61
C ASP A 461 45.86 -31.37 -2.98
N GLY A 462 45.02 -32.41 -2.93
CA GLY A 462 45.34 -33.71 -2.33
C GLY A 462 45.24 -33.77 -0.81
N GLN A 463 44.97 -32.65 -0.12
CA GLN A 463 44.73 -32.59 1.33
C GLN A 463 43.25 -32.68 1.67
N LEU A 464 42.92 -33.42 2.72
CA LEU A 464 41.55 -33.51 3.23
C LEU A 464 41.27 -32.37 4.20
N ILE A 465 40.39 -31.45 3.79
CA ILE A 465 39.96 -30.28 4.55
C ILE A 465 38.59 -30.52 5.17
N HIS A 466 38.45 -30.13 6.44
CA HIS A 466 37.21 -30.18 7.20
C HIS A 466 36.82 -28.76 7.60
N VAL A 467 35.57 -28.37 7.35
CA VAL A 467 35.00 -27.08 7.75
C VAL A 467 33.71 -27.32 8.51
N GLY A 468 33.57 -26.77 9.71
CA GLY A 468 32.34 -26.92 10.48
C GLY A 468 32.43 -26.50 11.94
N SER A 469 31.43 -26.92 12.73
CA SER A 469 31.33 -26.59 14.16
C SER A 469 32.27 -27.44 15.05
N THR A 470 32.40 -27.04 16.32
CA THR A 470 33.11 -27.80 17.38
C THR A 470 32.63 -29.24 17.48
N ARG A 471 31.30 -29.45 17.41
CA ARG A 471 30.70 -30.78 17.45
C ARG A 471 31.16 -31.63 16.26
N PHE A 472 31.25 -31.03 15.08
CA PHE A 472 31.75 -31.70 13.88
C PHE A 472 33.22 -32.08 14.03
N MET A 473 34.06 -31.18 14.54
CA MET A 473 35.48 -31.47 14.78
C MET A 473 35.69 -32.62 15.77
N GLN A 474 34.90 -32.66 16.85
CA GLN A 474 34.93 -33.76 17.82
C GLN A 474 34.48 -35.09 17.22
N MET A 475 33.45 -35.08 16.37
CA MET A 475 33.01 -36.28 15.65
C MET A 475 34.08 -36.83 14.72
N GLU A 476 34.87 -35.96 14.09
CA GLU A 476 36.00 -36.34 13.23
C GLU A 476 37.27 -36.74 13.99
N GLY A 477 37.23 -36.69 15.32
CA GLY A 477 38.39 -36.99 16.17
C GLY A 477 39.50 -35.95 16.05
N ILE A 478 39.17 -34.72 15.68
CA ILE A 478 40.11 -33.61 15.54
C ILE A 478 40.25 -32.92 16.90
N THR A 479 41.48 -32.82 17.40
CA THR A 479 41.76 -32.21 18.70
C THR A 479 41.66 -30.68 18.60
N ILE A 480 40.82 -30.08 19.44
CA ILE A 480 40.67 -28.63 19.52
C ILE A 480 41.64 -28.09 20.59
N PRO A 481 42.56 -27.16 20.26
CA PRO A 481 43.45 -26.55 21.24
C PRO A 481 42.69 -25.72 22.27
N ALA A 482 43.13 -25.73 23.53
CA ALA A 482 42.50 -24.97 24.62
C ALA A 482 42.42 -23.45 24.36
N ALA A 483 43.35 -22.91 23.57
CA ALA A 483 43.30 -21.51 23.14
C ALA A 483 42.07 -21.21 22.27
N ILE A 484 41.73 -22.11 21.35
CA ILE A 484 40.55 -21.98 20.48
C ILE A 484 39.26 -22.23 21.25
N GLU A 485 39.24 -23.16 22.20
CA GLU A 485 38.07 -23.33 23.08
C GLU A 485 37.78 -22.07 23.92
N THR A 486 38.83 -21.32 24.30
CA THR A 486 38.68 -20.05 25.02
C THR A 486 38.13 -18.97 24.09
N ILE A 487 38.66 -18.86 22.88
CA ILE A 487 38.17 -17.94 21.84
C ILE A 487 36.71 -18.25 21.50
N GLU A 488 36.35 -19.51 21.28
CA GLU A 488 34.98 -19.92 21.00
C GLU A 488 34.03 -19.49 22.11
N LYS A 489 34.39 -19.69 23.38
CA LYS A 489 33.58 -19.25 24.51
C LYS A 489 33.44 -17.72 24.55
N GLU A 490 34.51 -16.99 24.31
CA GLU A 490 34.48 -15.52 24.28
C GLU A 490 33.63 -14.99 23.11
N SER A 491 33.80 -15.53 21.92
CA SER A 491 33.02 -15.20 20.72
C SER A 491 31.54 -15.57 20.90
N HIS A 492 31.23 -16.71 21.53
CA HIS A 492 29.85 -17.09 21.83
C HIS A 492 29.18 -16.13 22.84
N LEU A 493 29.92 -15.65 23.84
CA LEU A 493 29.44 -14.59 24.74
C LEU A 493 29.20 -13.27 23.98
N GLN A 494 29.84 -13.06 22.82
CA GLN A 494 29.58 -11.97 21.89
C GLN A 494 28.44 -12.22 20.91
N GLY A 495 27.85 -13.41 20.92
CA GLY A 495 26.81 -13.80 19.97
C GLY A 495 27.37 -14.13 18.59
N HIS A 496 28.69 -14.29 18.48
CA HIS A 496 29.33 -14.72 17.26
C HIS A 496 29.26 -16.24 17.12
N SER A 497 29.36 -16.70 15.87
CA SER A 497 29.47 -18.10 15.52
C SER A 497 30.90 -18.40 15.06
N VAL A 498 31.51 -19.45 15.62
CA VAL A 498 32.88 -19.84 15.24
C VAL A 498 32.83 -21.05 14.33
N VAL A 499 33.43 -20.94 13.15
CA VAL A 499 33.60 -22.03 12.19
C VAL A 499 35.05 -22.48 12.23
N MET A 500 35.27 -23.76 12.51
CA MET A 500 36.59 -24.35 12.61
C MET A 500 37.02 -24.92 11.25
N ILE A 501 38.33 -24.87 10.99
CA ILE A 501 38.96 -25.39 9.78
C ILE A 501 40.10 -26.32 10.18
N ALA A 502 40.11 -27.51 9.61
CA ALA A 502 41.16 -28.50 9.83
C ALA A 502 41.69 -29.06 8.51
N SER A 503 43.01 -29.30 8.45
CA SER A 503 43.69 -29.98 7.33
C SER A 503 44.34 -31.25 7.84
N GLN A 504 44.15 -32.38 7.13
CA GLN A 504 44.74 -33.68 7.49
C GLN A 504 44.49 -34.12 8.96
N ARG A 505 43.32 -33.75 9.52
CA ARG A 505 42.89 -33.97 10.92
C ARG A 505 43.61 -33.13 11.98
N GLU A 506 44.34 -32.09 11.59
CA GLU A 506 44.85 -31.07 12.50
C GLU A 506 44.09 -29.77 12.32
N LEU A 507 43.70 -29.13 13.42
CA LEU A 507 43.02 -27.84 13.38
C LEU A 507 44.01 -26.76 12.89
N VAL A 508 43.71 -26.13 11.75
CA VAL A 508 44.56 -25.10 11.15
C VAL A 508 44.14 -23.69 11.53
N GLY A 509 42.86 -23.48 11.80
CA GLY A 509 42.34 -22.19 12.24
C GLY A 509 40.84 -22.21 12.55
N ALA A 510 40.32 -21.05 12.93
CA ALA A 510 38.92 -20.81 13.19
C ALA A 510 38.52 -19.42 12.66
N ILE A 511 37.34 -19.30 12.09
CA ILE A 511 36.77 -18.07 11.56
C ILE A 511 35.64 -17.65 12.50
N ASP A 512 35.73 -16.43 13.03
CA ASP A 512 34.72 -15.83 13.88
C ASP A 512 33.74 -15.01 13.03
N LEU A 513 32.46 -15.37 13.09
CA LEU A 513 31.38 -14.78 12.30
C LEU A 513 30.47 -13.96 13.22
N ALA A 514 30.47 -12.65 13.04
CA ALA A 514 29.62 -11.75 13.81
C ALA A 514 28.27 -11.52 13.09
N PRO A 515 27.16 -11.36 13.85
CA PRO A 515 25.89 -10.94 13.28
C PRO A 515 26.02 -9.58 12.58
N THR A 516 25.46 -9.47 11.37
CA THR A 516 25.44 -8.21 10.62
C THR A 516 24.18 -7.44 10.98
N ILE A 517 24.32 -6.31 11.69
CA ILE A 517 23.19 -5.40 11.93
C ILE A 517 22.84 -4.71 10.61
N ARG A 518 21.55 -4.63 10.28
CA ARG A 518 21.12 -3.92 9.06
C ARG A 518 21.55 -2.45 9.12
N PRO A 519 22.15 -1.90 8.05
CA PRO A 519 22.64 -0.52 8.04
C PRO A 519 21.58 0.52 8.44
N GLU A 520 20.33 0.30 8.01
CA GLU A 520 19.19 1.18 8.31
C GLU A 520 18.60 1.00 9.71
N ALA A 521 18.87 -0.11 10.42
CA ALA A 521 18.16 -0.46 11.66
C ALA A 521 18.28 0.65 12.71
N LYS A 522 19.48 1.17 12.94
CA LYS A 522 19.72 2.20 13.96
C LYS A 522 18.96 3.50 13.67
N GLU A 523 18.91 3.90 12.40
CA GLU A 523 18.17 5.10 11.99
C GLU A 523 16.66 4.90 12.17
N ILE A 524 16.12 3.76 11.74
CA ILE A 524 14.68 3.45 11.85
C ILE A 524 14.25 3.37 13.31
N ILE A 525 15.04 2.75 14.19
CA ILE A 525 14.77 2.70 15.63
C ILE A 525 14.73 4.11 16.23
N GLN A 526 15.66 5.00 15.86
CA GLN A 526 15.63 6.40 16.31
C GLN A 526 14.40 7.16 15.81
N GLN A 527 13.98 6.93 14.57
CA GLN A 527 12.79 7.54 14.01
C GLN A 527 11.51 7.02 14.69
N LEU A 528 11.43 5.72 14.99
CA LEU A 528 10.25 5.14 15.66
C LEU A 528 10.07 5.68 17.08
N LYS A 529 11.16 5.98 17.80
CA LYS A 529 11.08 6.64 19.11
C LYS A 529 10.36 7.99 19.07
N GLN A 530 10.26 8.65 17.92
CA GLN A 530 9.52 9.91 17.77
C GLN A 530 8.00 9.73 17.85
N TYR A 531 7.50 8.49 17.72
CA TYR A 531 6.09 8.15 17.80
C TYR A 531 5.63 7.75 19.22
N ASP A 532 6.48 7.94 20.24
CA ASP A 532 6.16 7.63 21.66
C ASP A 532 5.75 6.15 21.88
N VAL A 533 6.45 5.25 21.19
CA VAL A 533 6.24 3.79 21.29
C VAL A 533 7.38 3.13 22.07
N ASP A 534 7.03 2.14 22.89
CA ASP A 534 8.01 1.29 23.56
C ASP A 534 8.58 0.27 22.57
N LEU A 535 9.91 0.18 22.50
CA LEU A 535 10.58 -0.75 21.60
C LEU A 535 11.12 -1.96 22.37
N TYR A 536 10.92 -3.15 21.80
CA TYR A 536 11.36 -4.43 22.35
C TYR A 536 12.12 -5.23 21.29
N ILE A 537 13.15 -5.95 21.72
CA ILE A 537 13.76 -7.04 20.94
C ILE A 537 13.29 -8.38 21.51
N ILE A 538 12.90 -9.33 20.66
CA ILE A 538 12.73 -10.74 21.00
C ILE A 538 13.81 -11.54 20.28
N SER A 539 14.52 -12.39 21.04
CA SER A 539 15.60 -13.20 20.52
C SER A 539 15.65 -14.57 21.21
N GLY A 540 15.99 -15.60 20.44
CA GLY A 540 16.36 -16.92 20.97
C GLY A 540 17.81 -16.99 21.49
N ASP A 541 18.62 -15.97 21.23
CA ASP A 541 20.00 -15.90 21.73
C ASP A 541 20.05 -15.71 23.24
N HIS A 542 21.22 -16.02 23.80
CA HIS A 542 21.54 -15.71 25.18
C HIS A 542 21.35 -14.23 25.54
N THR A 543 21.20 -14.00 26.85
CA THR A 543 20.94 -12.67 27.43
C THR A 543 22.00 -11.63 27.06
N GLN A 544 23.29 -11.98 27.15
CA GLN A 544 24.39 -11.03 26.90
C GLN A 544 24.44 -10.50 25.45
N PRO A 545 24.41 -11.35 24.40
CA PRO A 545 24.35 -10.88 23.02
C PRO A 545 23.13 -9.99 22.74
N THR A 546 21.96 -10.42 23.20
CA THR A 546 20.70 -9.69 22.99
C THR A 546 20.75 -8.31 23.66
N GLN A 547 21.27 -8.23 24.89
CA GLN A 547 21.44 -6.97 25.61
C GLN A 547 22.41 -6.03 24.88
N ARG A 548 23.50 -6.55 24.32
CA ARG A 548 24.46 -5.72 23.56
C ARG A 548 23.82 -5.13 22.30
N LEU A 549 23.11 -5.96 21.53
CA LEU A 549 22.38 -5.50 20.36
C LEU A 549 21.35 -4.41 20.73
N ALA A 550 20.60 -4.64 21.82
CA ALA A 550 19.66 -3.66 22.34
C ALA A 550 20.37 -2.33 22.68
N ASN A 551 21.49 -2.37 23.39
CA ASN A 551 22.27 -1.17 23.72
C ASN A 551 22.82 -0.45 22.47
N GLU A 552 23.27 -1.19 21.45
CA GLU A 552 23.83 -0.62 20.22
C GLU A 552 22.77 0.10 19.36
N LEU A 553 21.58 -0.47 19.29
CA LEU A 553 20.40 0.11 18.64
C LEU A 553 19.71 1.16 19.53
N GLY A 554 20.05 1.21 20.82
CA GLY A 554 19.43 2.07 21.81
C GLY A 554 18.01 1.63 22.21
N ILE A 555 17.70 0.34 22.14
CA ILE A 555 16.42 -0.23 22.59
C ILE A 555 16.53 -0.58 24.08
N GLU A 556 15.57 -0.14 24.89
CA GLU A 556 15.64 -0.29 26.36
C GLU A 556 15.19 -1.68 26.83
N ASN A 557 14.23 -2.28 26.12
CA ASN A 557 13.62 -3.53 26.53
C ASN A 557 14.00 -4.69 25.60
N TYR A 558 14.24 -5.87 26.15
CA TYR A 558 14.51 -7.06 25.37
C TYR A 558 14.08 -8.33 26.11
N PHE A 559 13.78 -9.37 25.34
CA PHE A 559 13.57 -10.73 25.80
C PHE A 559 14.59 -11.63 25.10
N ALA A 560 15.37 -12.35 25.89
CA ALA A 560 16.40 -13.27 25.42
C ALA A 560 16.02 -14.72 25.78
N GLU A 561 16.69 -15.69 25.15
CA GLU A 561 16.48 -17.12 25.34
C GLU A 561 15.04 -17.56 25.10
N VAL A 562 14.35 -16.87 24.18
CA VAL A 562 12.96 -17.11 23.83
C VAL A 562 12.87 -18.20 22.76
N LEU A 563 12.16 -19.28 23.07
CA LEU A 563 11.85 -20.32 22.09
C LEU A 563 10.84 -19.83 21.05
N PRO A 564 10.85 -20.34 19.80
CA PRO A 564 9.90 -19.94 18.78
C PRO A 564 8.42 -20.04 19.21
N GLU A 565 8.06 -21.08 19.99
CA GLU A 565 6.69 -21.27 20.49
C GLU A 565 6.28 -20.23 21.54
N ASP A 566 7.24 -19.68 22.28
CA ASP A 566 7.01 -18.76 23.41
C ASP A 566 6.92 -17.30 22.96
N LYS A 567 7.38 -16.96 21.74
CA LYS A 567 7.28 -15.59 21.20
C LYS A 567 5.83 -15.08 21.21
N ALA A 568 4.86 -15.92 20.87
CA ALA A 568 3.44 -15.55 20.87
C ALA A 568 2.89 -15.30 22.28
N GLN A 569 3.37 -16.02 23.29
CA GLN A 569 2.97 -15.81 24.68
C GLN A 569 3.50 -14.48 25.23
N LEU A 570 4.70 -14.07 24.81
CA LEU A 570 5.24 -12.75 25.17
C LEU A 570 4.41 -11.61 24.55
N VAL A 571 4.00 -11.76 23.29
CA VAL A 571 3.07 -10.82 22.64
C VAL A 571 1.76 -10.75 23.42
N GLU A 572 1.19 -11.90 23.80
CA GLU A 572 -0.04 -11.96 24.60
C GLU A 572 0.12 -11.27 25.96
N LYS A 573 1.23 -11.51 26.65
CA LYS A 573 1.53 -10.87 27.93
C LYS A 573 1.57 -9.34 27.82
N LEU A 574 2.21 -8.82 26.77
CA LEU A 574 2.23 -7.37 26.51
C LEU A 574 0.82 -6.84 26.23
N GLN A 575 -0.01 -7.59 25.50
CA GLN A 575 -1.41 -7.24 25.25
C GLN A 575 -2.25 -7.24 26.53
N GLU A 576 -2.03 -8.21 27.43
CA GLU A 576 -2.68 -8.29 28.75
C GLU A 576 -2.30 -7.11 29.67
N GLU A 577 -1.10 -6.56 29.51
CA GLU A 577 -0.68 -5.29 30.15
C GLU A 577 -1.40 -4.05 29.59
N GLY A 578 -2.28 -4.22 28.59
CA GLY A 578 -3.04 -3.16 27.93
C GLY A 578 -2.27 -2.47 26.79
N ARG A 579 -1.17 -3.06 26.33
CA ARG A 579 -0.40 -2.56 25.17
C ARG A 579 -1.07 -2.98 23.88
N THR A 580 -0.95 -2.15 22.84
CA THR A 580 -1.31 -2.51 21.47
C THR A 580 -0.01 -2.82 20.72
N VAL A 581 0.18 -4.07 20.37
CA VAL A 581 1.48 -4.62 19.99
C VAL A 581 1.60 -4.74 18.47
N CYS A 582 2.64 -4.11 17.93
CA CYS A 582 3.10 -4.32 16.57
C CYS A 582 4.29 -5.29 16.57
N PHE A 583 4.17 -6.44 15.94
CA PHE A 583 5.27 -7.39 15.80
C PHE A 583 5.89 -7.29 14.40
N VAL A 584 7.21 -7.10 14.34
CA VAL A 584 8.00 -7.04 13.11
C VAL A 584 8.91 -8.25 13.05
N GLY A 585 8.76 -9.08 12.01
CA GLY A 585 9.49 -10.35 11.91
C GLY A 585 9.71 -10.79 10.47
N ASP A 586 10.28 -11.99 10.31
CA ASP A 586 10.58 -12.56 8.99
C ASP A 586 9.43 -13.42 8.42
N GLY A 587 8.28 -13.55 9.08
CA GLY A 587 7.11 -14.23 8.49
C GLY A 587 7.05 -15.76 8.64
N ILE A 588 8.18 -16.48 8.68
CA ILE A 588 8.18 -17.96 8.72
C ILE A 588 8.36 -18.48 10.14
N ASN A 589 9.44 -18.08 10.81
CA ASN A 589 9.76 -18.56 12.15
C ASN A 589 8.82 -17.94 13.19
N ASP A 590 8.24 -16.79 12.87
CA ASP A 590 7.41 -16.00 13.77
C ASP A 590 5.92 -16.03 13.43
N SER A 591 5.49 -16.96 12.57
CA SER A 591 4.11 -16.98 12.05
C SER A 591 3.02 -17.00 13.14
N ILE A 592 3.29 -17.63 14.29
CA ILE A 592 2.36 -17.66 15.43
C ILE A 592 2.33 -16.30 16.14
N ALA A 593 3.49 -15.68 16.37
CA ALA A 593 3.59 -14.36 17.00
C ALA A 593 2.97 -13.26 16.11
N LEU A 594 3.23 -13.32 14.79
CA LEU A 594 2.66 -12.42 13.79
C LEU A 594 1.11 -12.49 13.73
N LYS A 595 0.54 -13.69 13.92
CA LYS A 595 -0.92 -13.86 13.99
C LYS A 595 -1.52 -13.37 15.30
N LYS A 596 -0.76 -13.40 16.40
CA LYS A 596 -1.22 -13.00 17.73
C LYS A 596 -1.16 -11.50 17.96
N ALA A 597 -0.18 -10.82 17.35
CA ALA A 597 -0.03 -9.38 17.42
C ALA A 597 -1.27 -8.64 16.91
N ASP A 598 -1.52 -7.45 17.44
CA ASP A 598 -2.60 -6.59 16.94
C ASP A 598 -2.31 -6.22 15.48
N VAL A 599 -1.06 -5.77 15.25
CA VAL A 599 -0.52 -5.50 13.93
C VAL A 599 0.74 -6.32 13.69
N SER A 600 0.85 -6.94 12.51
CA SER A 600 2.06 -7.67 12.12
C SER A 600 2.67 -7.15 10.82
N VAL A 601 4.00 -7.01 10.82
CA VAL A 601 4.79 -6.52 9.69
C VAL A 601 5.87 -7.55 9.34
N SER A 602 6.02 -7.85 8.05
CA SER A 602 7.06 -8.74 7.53
C SER A 602 8.03 -8.04 6.56
N LEU A 603 9.25 -8.55 6.49
CA LEU A 603 10.38 -8.04 5.70
C LEU A 603 10.86 -9.02 4.61
N ARG A 604 10.10 -10.04 4.22
CA ARG A 604 10.57 -11.03 3.21
C ARG A 604 10.39 -10.61 1.75
N GLY A 605 9.87 -9.42 1.49
CA GLY A 605 9.74 -8.86 0.15
C GLY A 605 8.70 -9.56 -0.73
N ALA A 606 8.68 -9.20 -2.02
CA ALA A 606 7.61 -9.59 -2.95
C ALA A 606 7.43 -11.10 -3.16
N THR A 607 8.53 -11.86 -3.25
CA THR A 607 8.52 -13.26 -3.72
C THR A 607 7.84 -14.23 -2.74
N THR A 608 7.69 -13.84 -1.49
CA THR A 608 7.16 -14.68 -0.39
C THR A 608 5.78 -14.23 0.08
N VAL A 609 5.22 -13.19 -0.53
CA VAL A 609 3.94 -12.58 -0.15
C VAL A 609 2.82 -13.59 0.01
N ALA A 610 2.73 -14.59 -0.88
CA ALA A 610 1.71 -15.65 -0.86
C ALA A 610 1.74 -16.55 0.38
N THR A 611 2.94 -16.87 0.87
CA THR A 611 3.14 -17.74 2.02
C THR A 611 3.23 -16.98 3.34
N ASP A 612 3.44 -15.67 3.27
CA ASP A 612 3.64 -14.81 4.42
C ASP A 612 2.34 -14.61 5.22
N THR A 613 2.44 -14.80 6.54
CA THR A 613 1.30 -14.69 7.47
C THR A 613 1.06 -13.30 8.04
N ALA A 614 1.99 -12.36 7.84
CA ALA A 614 1.86 -11.00 8.36
C ALA A 614 0.74 -10.23 7.67
N GLN A 615 0.11 -9.32 8.42
CA GLN A 615 -0.94 -8.45 7.91
C GLN A 615 -0.41 -7.35 6.98
N VAL A 616 0.84 -6.91 7.20
CA VAL A 616 1.54 -5.95 6.35
C VAL A 616 2.87 -6.56 5.91
N VAL A 617 3.23 -6.40 4.64
CA VAL A 617 4.51 -6.86 4.07
C VAL A 617 5.23 -5.67 3.46
N LEU A 618 6.47 -5.45 3.89
CA LEU A 618 7.40 -4.51 3.27
C LEU A 618 8.09 -5.22 2.11
N MET A 619 7.80 -4.74 0.91
CA MET A 619 8.08 -5.44 -0.34
C MET A 619 9.55 -5.34 -0.76
N ASP A 620 10.26 -4.34 -0.23
CA ASP A 620 11.69 -4.09 -0.42
C ASP A 620 12.60 -4.97 0.45
N GLY A 621 12.02 -5.69 1.40
CA GLY A 621 12.74 -6.51 2.36
C GLY A 621 13.68 -5.71 3.29
N SER A 622 13.43 -4.41 3.44
CA SER A 622 14.20 -3.51 4.30
C SER A 622 13.31 -2.90 5.39
N LEU A 623 13.94 -2.38 6.44
CA LEU A 623 13.21 -1.68 7.51
C LEU A 623 12.80 -0.24 7.10
N ARG A 624 13.22 0.26 5.93
CA ARG A 624 13.09 1.67 5.55
C ARG A 624 11.63 2.13 5.49
N GLU A 625 10.78 1.32 4.89
CA GLU A 625 9.36 1.67 4.73
C GLU A 625 8.54 1.50 6.02
N LEU A 626 9.14 1.01 7.11
CA LEU A 626 8.46 0.93 8.40
C LEU A 626 8.09 2.32 8.93
N GLN A 627 8.98 3.32 8.77
CA GLN A 627 8.66 4.71 9.14
C GLN A 627 7.50 5.26 8.30
N THR A 628 7.54 5.01 6.99
CA THR A 628 6.48 5.41 6.06
C THR A 628 5.14 4.80 6.47
N LEU A 629 5.13 3.54 6.88
CA LEU A 629 3.95 2.81 7.32
C LEU A 629 3.31 3.46 8.56
N PHE A 630 4.10 3.79 9.60
CA PHE A 630 3.62 4.53 10.77
C PHE A 630 3.06 5.91 10.37
N SER A 631 3.77 6.63 9.49
CA SER A 631 3.30 7.93 8.97
C SER A 631 1.98 7.82 8.20
N LEU A 632 1.79 6.75 7.43
CA LEU A 632 0.56 6.49 6.68
C LEU A 632 -0.60 6.18 7.63
N GLY A 633 -0.37 5.40 8.70
CA GLY A 633 -1.36 5.12 9.73
C GLY A 633 -1.86 6.39 10.43
N GLU A 634 -0.95 7.26 10.87
CA GLU A 634 -1.30 8.58 11.42
C GLU A 634 -2.13 9.43 10.44
N LYS A 635 -1.65 9.55 9.19
CA LYS A 635 -2.34 10.33 8.16
C LYS A 635 -3.73 9.77 7.86
N PHE A 636 -3.89 8.45 7.87
CA PHE A 636 -5.17 7.78 7.68
C PHE A 636 -6.12 8.10 8.85
N PHE A 637 -5.66 8.01 10.10
CA PHE A 637 -6.45 8.38 11.26
C PHE A 637 -6.89 9.85 11.23
N TYR A 638 -5.98 10.78 10.94
CA TYR A 638 -6.34 12.20 10.79
C TYR A 638 -7.30 12.44 9.63
N ASN A 639 -7.15 11.71 8.52
CA ASN A 639 -8.08 11.77 7.39
C ASN A 639 -9.49 11.33 7.83
N MET A 640 -9.60 10.20 8.53
CA MET A 640 -10.86 9.69 9.05
C MET A 640 -11.50 10.64 10.06
N ARG A 641 -10.72 11.19 10.99
CA ARG A 641 -11.19 12.21 11.93
C ARG A 641 -11.68 13.48 11.23
N THR A 642 -10.96 13.92 10.18
CA THR A 642 -11.37 15.09 9.38
C THR A 642 -12.66 14.81 8.63
N ASN A 643 -12.77 13.66 7.97
CA ASN A 643 -13.99 13.20 7.30
C ASN A 643 -15.18 13.12 8.27
N PHE A 644 -14.97 12.58 9.47
CA PHE A 644 -15.99 12.54 10.51
C PHE A 644 -16.45 13.95 10.88
N ALA A 645 -15.52 14.88 11.12
CA ALA A 645 -15.84 16.26 11.48
C ALA A 645 -16.57 17.01 10.35
N VAL A 646 -16.07 16.92 9.12
CA VAL A 646 -16.64 17.57 7.91
C VAL A 646 -18.08 17.09 7.66
N THR A 647 -18.37 15.81 7.93
CA THR A 647 -19.71 15.27 7.72
C THR A 647 -20.64 15.48 8.91
N THR A 648 -20.11 15.46 10.15
CA THR A 648 -20.89 15.47 11.39
C THR A 648 -21.22 16.89 11.86
N ILE A 649 -20.26 17.82 11.86
CA ILE A 649 -20.47 19.20 12.36
C ILE A 649 -21.63 19.89 11.63
N PRO A 650 -21.73 19.85 10.30
CA PRO A 650 -22.85 20.47 9.59
C PRO A 650 -24.19 19.80 9.86
N CYS A 651 -24.20 18.47 10.10
CA CYS A 651 -25.41 17.76 10.51
C CYS A 651 -25.88 18.23 11.90
N VAL A 652 -24.97 18.42 12.85
CA VAL A 652 -25.32 18.99 14.17
C VAL A 652 -25.85 20.42 14.04
N ILE A 653 -25.22 21.27 13.22
CA ILE A 653 -25.66 22.65 12.98
C ILE A 653 -27.05 22.68 12.34
N THR A 654 -27.30 21.84 11.34
CA THR A 654 -28.60 21.78 10.65
C THR A 654 -29.70 21.20 11.51
N ALA A 655 -29.41 20.19 12.35
CA ALA A 655 -30.33 19.69 13.37
C ALA A 655 -30.68 20.78 14.39
N ALA A 656 -29.69 21.50 14.92
CA ALA A 656 -29.92 22.60 15.86
C ALA A 656 -30.70 23.75 15.20
N GLY A 657 -30.39 24.08 13.95
CA GLY A 657 -31.12 25.08 13.17
C GLY A 657 -32.59 24.71 12.95
N ALA A 658 -32.88 23.44 12.68
CA ALA A 658 -34.25 22.93 12.56
C ALA A 658 -35.02 22.97 13.90
N LEU A 659 -34.35 22.66 15.01
CA LEU A 659 -34.94 22.65 16.35
C LEU A 659 -35.20 24.05 16.92
N PHE A 660 -34.18 24.92 16.88
CA PHE A 660 -34.17 26.17 17.64
C PHE A 660 -34.33 27.42 16.78
N LEU A 661 -33.86 27.40 15.53
CA LEU A 661 -33.82 28.58 14.66
C LEU A 661 -34.93 28.59 13.60
N GLY A 662 -35.80 27.58 13.60
CA GLY A 662 -36.91 27.47 12.67
C GLY A 662 -36.50 27.23 11.21
N TRP A 663 -35.29 26.68 10.96
CA TRP A 663 -34.86 26.39 9.60
C TRP A 663 -35.80 25.39 8.92
N GLY A 664 -36.19 25.72 7.69
CA GLY A 664 -37.05 24.86 6.88
C GLY A 664 -36.34 23.60 6.40
N LEU A 665 -37.14 22.60 6.00
CA LEU A 665 -36.65 21.30 5.54
C LEU A 665 -35.68 21.39 4.35
N VAL A 666 -36.01 22.19 3.32
CA VAL A 666 -35.20 22.29 2.09
C VAL A 666 -33.81 22.90 2.36
N PRO A 667 -33.68 24.04 3.10
CA PRO A 667 -32.37 24.54 3.53
C PRO A 667 -31.53 23.50 4.28
N VAL A 668 -32.13 22.75 5.20
CA VAL A 668 -31.44 21.69 5.95
C VAL A 668 -30.90 20.61 5.02
N ILE A 669 -31.72 20.11 4.09
CA ILE A 669 -31.30 19.12 3.10
C ILE A 669 -30.13 19.69 2.28
N LEU A 670 -30.24 20.88 1.71
CA LEU A 670 -29.19 21.45 0.85
C LEU A 670 -27.88 21.69 1.61
N ILE A 671 -27.92 22.30 2.80
CA ILE A 671 -26.73 22.58 3.61
C ILE A 671 -26.02 21.28 3.98
N SER A 672 -26.77 20.22 4.31
CA SER A 672 -26.20 18.92 4.62
C SER A 672 -25.39 18.33 3.44
N GLN A 673 -25.76 18.65 2.19
CA GLN A 673 -25.10 18.13 0.98
C GLN A 673 -23.87 18.92 0.55
N LEU A 674 -23.72 20.19 0.95
CA LEU A 674 -22.58 21.03 0.58
C LEU A 674 -21.22 20.44 1.03
N ASN A 675 -21.24 19.58 2.04
CA ASN A 675 -20.04 18.98 2.61
C ASN A 675 -19.64 17.66 1.93
N VAL A 676 -20.48 17.11 1.04
CA VAL A 676 -20.19 15.87 0.29
C VAL A 676 -18.96 16.02 -0.60
N PRO A 677 -18.82 17.07 -1.44
CA PRO A 677 -17.62 17.24 -2.25
C PRO A 677 -16.36 17.43 -1.40
N VAL A 678 -16.48 18.11 -0.26
CA VAL A 678 -15.36 18.32 0.67
C VAL A 678 -14.93 16.99 1.28
N ALA A 679 -15.87 16.19 1.77
CA ALA A 679 -15.62 14.86 2.33
C ALA A 679 -15.06 13.87 1.29
N LEU A 680 -15.56 13.95 0.05
CA LEU A 680 -15.03 13.16 -1.06
C LEU A 680 -13.58 13.58 -1.37
N TYR A 681 -13.33 14.89 -1.48
CA TYR A 681 -11.99 15.42 -1.68
C TYR A 681 -11.03 15.00 -0.57
N THR A 682 -11.42 15.12 0.71
CA THR A 682 -10.58 14.69 1.82
C THR A 682 -10.29 13.20 1.74
N SER A 683 -11.26 12.36 1.38
CA SER A 683 -11.09 10.92 1.24
C SER A 683 -10.10 10.54 0.13
N VAL A 684 -10.13 11.22 -1.02
CA VAL A 684 -9.24 10.93 -2.16
C VAL A 684 -7.96 11.76 -2.18
N ARG A 685 -7.84 12.78 -1.32
CA ARG A 685 -6.66 13.65 -1.19
C ARG A 685 -5.32 12.90 -1.16
N PRO A 686 -5.17 11.74 -0.49
CA PRO A 686 -3.92 10.99 -0.52
C PRO A 686 -3.47 10.60 -1.94
N LEU A 687 -4.40 10.34 -2.85
CA LEU A 687 -4.11 10.00 -4.26
C LEU A 687 -3.68 11.21 -5.09
N LEU A 688 -4.12 12.41 -4.69
CA LEU A 688 -3.88 13.66 -5.42
C LEU A 688 -2.54 14.31 -5.08
N ILE A 689 -2.06 14.04 -3.87
CA ILE A 689 -0.76 14.52 -3.42
C ILE A 689 0.27 13.50 -3.91
N ASP A 690 0.69 13.67 -5.16
CA ASP A 690 1.84 12.97 -5.71
C ASP A 690 3.08 13.29 -4.83
N PRO A 691 3.76 12.28 -4.24
CA PRO A 691 4.97 12.52 -3.46
C PRO A 691 6.04 13.29 -4.23
N GLU A 692 6.08 13.21 -5.57
CA GLU A 692 7.02 14.01 -6.37
C GLU A 692 6.69 15.51 -6.40
N SER A 693 5.41 15.87 -6.30
CA SER A 693 4.96 17.27 -6.31
C SER A 693 5.32 17.99 -5.00
N ALA A 694 5.31 17.28 -3.86
CA ALA A 694 5.71 17.82 -2.57
C ALA A 694 7.23 18.10 -2.50
N ARG A 695 8.05 17.27 -3.16
CA ARG A 695 9.50 17.44 -3.23
C ARG A 695 9.91 18.58 -4.18
N LYS A 696 9.22 18.72 -5.33
CA LYS A 696 9.40 19.88 -6.23
C LYS A 696 8.97 21.19 -5.57
N GLY A 697 7.87 21.19 -4.81
CA GLY A 697 7.40 22.38 -4.09
C GLY A 697 8.32 22.82 -2.94
N MET A 698 9.07 21.91 -2.31
CA MET A 698 10.10 22.26 -1.32
C MET A 698 11.38 22.79 -1.99
N LEU A 699 11.81 22.20 -3.11
CA LEU A 699 13.00 22.65 -3.85
C LEU A 699 12.79 24.01 -4.57
N GLU A 700 11.58 24.28 -5.09
CA GLU A 700 11.24 25.59 -5.67
C GLU A 700 11.13 26.70 -4.62
N ASN A 701 10.75 26.38 -3.38
CA ASN A 701 10.67 27.35 -2.29
C ASN A 701 12.04 27.72 -1.72
N ASP A 702 13.03 26.83 -1.80
CA ASP A 702 14.41 27.15 -1.43
C ASP A 702 15.10 28.02 -2.50
N HIS A 703 14.82 27.80 -3.79
CA HIS A 703 15.34 28.67 -4.85
C HIS A 703 14.70 30.08 -4.84
N ARG A 704 13.42 30.22 -4.48
CA ARG A 704 12.78 31.54 -4.35
C ARG A 704 13.17 32.34 -3.09
N LYS A 705 13.94 31.75 -2.17
CA LYS A 705 14.52 32.45 -1.02
C LYS A 705 15.99 32.85 -1.23
N LEU A 706 16.59 32.43 -2.34
CA LEU A 706 17.99 32.69 -2.69
C LEU A 706 18.18 33.58 -3.92
N ASP A 707 17.09 33.94 -4.62
CA ASP A 707 17.00 35.06 -5.57
C ASP A 707 16.13 36.18 -4.97
#